data_AF-A0A167JRS4-F1
#
_entry.id   AF-A0A167JRS4-F1
#
_cell.length_a   1.000
_cell.length_b   1.000
_cell.length_c   1.000
_cell.angle_alpha   90.00
_cell.angle_beta   90.00
_cell.angle_gamma   90.00
#
_symmetry.space_group_name_H-M   'P 1'
#
loop_
_entity.id
_entity.type
_entity.pdbx_description
1 polymer ?
#
loop_
_entity_poly.entity_id
_entity_poly.type
_entity_poly.pdbx_seq_one_letter_code
_entity_poly.pdbx_strand_id
1 'polypeptide(L)'
;MEEVSRWWREMRNDWPDVWDSCRRRGLVKALPDLAQAVVYTVSMVILLAGIIACDVLRTTWSRAYPLSEHNMDRKERRRKENSLQQLLCRPMGDPISAYRTVQSHELQHGSEAKDSIFCRLPPEIRRQVLISAFGHRTVHMDLNFRVPLNLVEKQPHQGLNVHAKIHRETPVPETYLDTRSGKTRAWRWFGCVCHRFDFDKTPPLACGRRRNYRWAHFAEPDTDLCLHGSGKCNSWPGSWPLKCQIGVMGWMLSCKRAYFEVLDVLYGTNTIHITSPVLMKSMSDLFAGHILANIRSLELVWQCKDLPLVEGFCSRPKDLKCQQPVFPHLVYLRISFARMVIHEVDPVTNIVWPYDNKRLLSERLHTSFLPQIDDLIDRIAPLTTEVTISCAKWDWYDLIDLALLESQGKKATRMQRADIEGLRCWRMIPIRRSISSEDSEPGLSSALGREGYWIHIPIGDPTVLTLDIVNTSFYRLIIVDATTQIPCYKILNSPSRHSIQAYWPLPDPRQGDMLIGHASSHTISSEALLPVGDIRTIMAPKGVFSWSSLVRGRPFLWEWQSGVFGRALTLFDEKSFTLAKFEVASFSSSKVGRLVVRMPLEQGPMDLVVVTGLAKVEKLMRKRRGGAAAASAGGGGGAAAC
;
A
#
# COMPACT_ATOMS: atom_id res chain seq x y z
N MET A 1 18.10 -10.73 27.39
CA MET A 1 17.90 -12.17 27.70
C MET A 1 18.78 -13.07 26.85
N GLU A 2 18.79 -12.93 25.52
CA GLU A 2 19.64 -13.77 24.64
C GLU A 2 21.14 -13.61 24.89
N GLU A 3 21.62 -12.40 25.13
CA GLU A 3 23.04 -12.17 25.46
C GLU A 3 23.42 -12.83 26.80
N VAL A 4 22.59 -12.69 27.83
CA VAL A 4 22.78 -13.36 29.12
C VAL A 4 22.88 -14.88 28.97
N SER A 5 22.07 -15.47 28.08
CA SER A 5 22.12 -16.91 27.77
C SER A 5 23.37 -17.35 27.01
N ARG A 6 24.02 -16.44 26.30
CA ARG A 6 25.26 -16.65 25.54
C ARG A 6 26.45 -16.62 26.51
N TRP A 7 26.49 -15.61 27.37
CA TRP A 7 27.49 -15.48 28.44
C TRP A 7 27.46 -16.66 29.41
N TRP A 8 26.29 -17.13 29.83
CA TRP A 8 26.17 -18.33 30.69
C TRP A 8 26.65 -19.63 30.02
N ARG A 9 26.62 -19.70 28.67
CA ARG A 9 27.16 -20.83 27.92
C ARG A 9 28.68 -20.75 27.81
N GLU A 10 29.23 -19.58 27.52
CA GLU A 10 30.68 -19.34 27.47
C GLU A 10 31.32 -19.62 28.84
N MET A 11 30.76 -19.06 29.92
CA MET A 11 31.26 -19.28 31.28
C MET A 11 31.20 -20.75 31.73
N ARG A 12 30.22 -21.53 31.23
CA ARG A 12 30.10 -22.97 31.47
C ARG A 12 31.14 -23.78 30.68
N ASN A 13 31.52 -23.29 29.50
CA ASN A 13 32.50 -23.94 28.64
C ASN A 13 33.94 -23.70 29.09
N ASP A 14 34.22 -22.61 29.82
CA ASP A 14 35.56 -22.28 30.34
C ASP A 14 35.91 -23.01 31.65
N TRP A 15 34.90 -23.45 32.41
CA TRP A 15 35.09 -24.15 33.70
C TRP A 15 35.83 -25.49 33.63
N PRO A 16 35.58 -26.35 32.62
CA PRO A 16 36.34 -27.59 32.40
C PRO A 16 37.85 -27.37 32.24
N ASP A 17 38.29 -26.29 31.59
CA ASP A 17 39.71 -26.00 31.33
C ASP A 17 40.46 -25.55 32.60
N VAL A 18 39.78 -24.79 33.47
CA VAL A 18 40.30 -24.42 34.80
C VAL A 18 40.44 -25.66 35.68
N TRP A 19 39.43 -26.55 35.66
CA TRP A 19 39.44 -27.79 36.43
C TRP A 19 40.51 -28.79 35.96
N ASP A 20 40.75 -28.87 34.64
CA ASP A 20 41.83 -29.67 34.06
C ASP A 20 43.23 -29.11 34.36
N SER A 21 43.36 -27.78 34.48
CA SER A 21 44.59 -27.16 34.96
C SER A 21 44.86 -27.44 36.44
N CYS A 22 43.82 -27.46 37.29
CA CYS A 22 43.92 -27.88 38.68
C CYS A 22 44.34 -29.35 38.82
N ARG A 23 43.80 -30.25 37.98
CA ARG A 23 44.18 -31.68 37.97
C ARG A 23 45.62 -31.92 37.53
N ARG A 24 46.15 -31.15 36.56
CA ARG A 24 47.50 -31.36 36.00
C ARG A 24 48.63 -30.73 36.82
N ARG A 25 48.41 -29.59 37.48
CA ARG A 25 49.48 -28.83 38.18
C ARG A 25 49.46 -28.96 39.71
N GLY A 26 48.45 -29.64 40.26
CA GLY A 26 48.23 -29.78 41.69
C GLY A 26 47.52 -28.57 42.31
N LEU A 27 46.64 -28.83 43.29
CA LEU A 27 45.68 -27.86 43.84
C LEU A 27 46.35 -26.57 44.35
N VAL A 28 47.53 -26.69 44.97
CA VAL A 28 48.26 -25.58 45.61
C VAL A 28 48.81 -24.59 44.57
N LYS A 29 49.23 -25.06 43.38
CA LYS A 29 49.78 -24.18 42.33
C LYS A 29 48.71 -23.57 41.43
N ALA A 30 47.53 -24.17 41.35
CA ALA A 30 46.39 -23.66 40.57
C ALA A 30 45.38 -22.84 41.41
N LEU A 31 45.65 -22.70 42.71
CA LEU A 31 44.85 -21.94 43.67
C LEU A 31 44.59 -20.47 43.27
N PRO A 32 45.56 -19.70 42.72
CA PRO A 32 45.29 -18.33 42.27
C PRO A 32 44.35 -18.27 41.07
N ASP A 33 44.48 -19.18 40.10
CA ASP A 33 43.61 -19.24 38.92
C ASP A 33 42.17 -19.63 39.31
N LEU A 34 42.02 -20.57 40.24
CA LEU A 34 40.71 -20.98 40.78
C LEU A 34 40.06 -19.84 41.60
N ALA A 35 40.83 -19.17 42.46
CA ALA A 35 40.34 -18.04 43.24
C ALA A 35 39.89 -16.89 42.33
N GLN A 36 40.68 -16.59 41.29
CA GLN A 36 40.34 -15.58 40.29
C GLN A 36 39.04 -15.94 39.55
N ALA A 37 38.90 -17.18 39.10
CA ALA A 37 37.69 -17.65 38.41
C ALA A 37 36.44 -17.58 39.31
N VAL A 38 36.55 -17.98 40.59
CA VAL A 38 35.45 -17.88 41.57
C VAL A 38 35.09 -16.42 41.84
N VAL A 39 36.07 -15.52 41.97
CA VAL A 39 35.81 -14.09 42.16
C VAL A 39 35.10 -13.49 40.94
N TYR A 40 35.49 -13.85 39.72
CA TYR A 40 34.81 -13.38 38.50
C TYR A 40 33.37 -13.88 38.40
N THR A 41 33.14 -15.17 38.66
CA THR A 41 31.77 -15.75 38.62
C THR A 41 30.86 -15.14 39.67
N VAL A 42 31.33 -14.97 40.91
CA VAL A 42 30.56 -14.32 41.98
C VAL A 42 30.27 -12.86 41.64
N SER A 43 31.27 -12.12 41.15
CA SER A 43 31.09 -10.71 40.74
C SER A 43 30.07 -10.56 39.61
N MET A 44 30.07 -11.49 38.64
CA MET A 44 29.11 -11.50 37.53
C MET A 44 27.68 -11.83 37.99
N VAL A 45 27.52 -12.79 38.91
CA VAL A 45 26.21 -13.13 39.48
C VAL A 45 25.63 -11.94 40.26
N ILE A 46 26.46 -11.23 41.04
CA ILE A 46 26.05 -10.01 41.75
C ILE A 46 25.65 -8.91 40.76
N LEU A 47 26.40 -8.71 39.69
CA LEU A 47 26.09 -7.73 38.65
C LEU A 47 24.77 -8.05 37.93
N LEU A 48 24.52 -9.32 37.61
CA LEU A 48 23.26 -9.79 37.03
C LEU A 48 22.07 -9.60 37.98
N ALA A 49 22.23 -9.97 39.25
CA ALA A 49 21.20 -9.75 40.26
C ALA A 49 20.90 -8.25 40.45
N GLY A 50 21.94 -7.41 40.41
CA GLY A 50 21.81 -5.95 40.43
C GLY A 50 21.06 -5.39 39.22
N ILE A 51 21.35 -5.87 38.00
CA ILE A 51 20.63 -5.47 36.79
C ILE A 51 19.15 -5.86 36.86
N ILE A 52 18.86 -7.10 37.27
CA ILE A 52 17.48 -7.59 37.41
C ILE A 52 16.74 -6.79 38.49
N ALA A 53 17.38 -6.52 39.63
CA ALA A 53 16.79 -5.71 40.69
C ALA A 53 16.51 -4.27 40.21
N CYS A 54 17.44 -3.66 39.47
CA CYS A 54 17.25 -2.35 38.85
C CYS A 54 16.11 -2.33 37.83
N ASP A 55 15.96 -3.35 37.00
CA ASP A 55 14.85 -3.46 36.04
C ASP A 55 13.50 -3.65 36.74
N VAL A 56 13.45 -4.47 37.81
CA VAL A 56 12.26 -4.63 38.64
C VAL A 56 11.92 -3.33 39.37
N LEU A 57 12.90 -2.62 39.92
CA LEU A 57 12.73 -1.30 40.53
C LEU A 57 12.23 -0.28 39.50
N ARG A 58 12.82 -0.24 38.30
CA ARG A 58 12.41 0.67 37.22
C ARG A 58 10.98 0.41 36.76
N THR A 59 10.61 -0.86 36.57
CA THR A 59 9.26 -1.24 36.14
C THR A 59 8.23 -0.97 37.24
N THR A 60 8.53 -1.26 38.51
CA THR A 60 7.65 -0.95 39.64
C THR A 60 7.50 0.55 39.87
N TRP A 61 8.59 1.34 39.80
CA TRP A 61 8.52 2.80 39.82
C TRP A 61 7.73 3.36 38.64
N SER A 62 7.90 2.83 37.44
CA SER A 62 7.10 3.25 36.28
C SER A 62 5.60 2.97 36.48
N ARG A 63 5.21 1.95 37.26
CA ARG A 63 3.81 1.69 37.60
C ARG A 63 3.29 2.55 38.75
N ALA A 64 4.14 2.90 39.71
CA ALA A 64 3.77 3.73 40.87
C ALA A 64 3.74 5.23 40.55
N TYR A 65 4.61 5.71 39.66
CA TYR A 65 4.72 7.12 39.33
C TYR A 65 3.58 7.56 38.39
N PRO A 66 2.69 8.47 38.81
CA PRO A 66 1.47 8.80 38.06
C PRO A 66 1.73 9.51 36.72
N LEU A 67 2.88 10.17 36.58
CA LEU A 67 3.33 10.85 35.35
C LEU A 67 4.28 9.99 34.51
N SER A 68 4.42 8.70 34.83
CA SER A 68 5.17 7.79 33.98
C SER A 68 4.48 7.66 32.62
N GLU A 69 5.26 7.38 31.58
CA GLU A 69 4.75 7.12 30.24
C GLU A 69 3.69 6.01 30.24
N HIS A 70 3.91 4.94 31.02
CA HIS A 70 2.97 3.84 31.17
C HIS A 70 1.61 4.28 31.75
N ASN A 71 1.61 5.06 32.83
CA ASN A 71 0.37 5.51 33.47
C ASN A 71 -0.34 6.58 32.64
N MET A 72 0.40 7.44 31.94
CA MET A 72 -0.14 8.42 31.01
C MET A 72 -0.84 7.73 29.83
N ASP A 73 -0.19 6.76 29.17
CA ASP A 73 -0.77 5.96 28.09
C ASP A 73 -1.99 5.15 28.57
N ARG A 74 -1.90 4.55 29.77
CA ARG A 74 -3.06 3.86 30.37
C ARG A 74 -4.23 4.81 30.65
N LYS A 75 -3.97 6.01 31.16
CA LYS A 75 -5.00 7.03 31.41
C LYS A 75 -5.61 7.51 30.11
N GLU A 76 -4.82 7.67 29.06
CA GLU A 76 -5.28 8.05 27.73
C GLU A 76 -6.14 6.96 27.09
N ARG A 77 -5.72 5.69 27.16
CA ARG A 77 -6.55 4.54 26.72
C ARG A 77 -7.90 4.51 27.43
N ARG A 78 -7.91 4.66 28.76
CA ARG A 78 -9.17 4.77 29.53
C ARG A 78 -10.02 5.96 29.13
N ARG A 79 -9.41 7.14 28.88
CA ARG A 79 -10.14 8.32 28.39
C ARG A 79 -10.74 8.06 27.01
N LYS A 80 -9.98 7.45 26.10
CA LYS A 80 -10.44 7.08 24.75
C LYS A 80 -11.63 6.12 24.83
N GLU A 81 -11.54 5.06 25.64
CA GLU A 81 -12.60 4.08 25.84
C GLU A 81 -13.85 4.68 26.49
N ASN A 82 -13.70 5.39 27.61
CA ASN A 82 -14.82 5.99 28.33
C ASN A 82 -15.53 7.05 27.46
N SER A 83 -14.79 7.88 26.74
CA SER A 83 -15.37 8.87 25.84
C SER A 83 -16.01 8.23 24.61
N LEU A 84 -15.52 7.07 24.14
CA LEU A 84 -16.17 6.32 23.07
C LEU A 84 -17.51 5.78 23.55
N GLN A 85 -17.55 5.15 24.73
CA GLN A 85 -18.80 4.67 25.31
C GLN A 85 -19.81 5.80 25.48
N GLN A 86 -19.36 6.98 25.93
CA GLN A 86 -20.23 8.16 26.04
C GLN A 86 -20.80 8.58 24.68
N LEU A 87 -20.04 8.45 23.59
CA LEU A 87 -20.54 8.73 22.24
C LEU A 87 -21.53 7.68 21.75
N LEU A 88 -21.28 6.40 22.01
CA LEU A 88 -22.18 5.31 21.62
C LEU A 88 -23.50 5.35 22.39
N CYS A 89 -23.48 5.79 23.65
CA CYS A 89 -24.68 5.96 24.49
C CYS A 89 -25.43 7.26 24.22
N ARG A 90 -24.92 8.16 23.37
CA ARG A 90 -25.53 9.46 23.12
C ARG A 90 -26.81 9.31 22.28
N PRO A 91 -27.92 10.00 22.62
CA PRO A 91 -29.07 10.05 21.74
C PRO A 91 -28.65 10.66 20.39
N MET A 92 -29.06 10.02 19.29
CA MET A 92 -28.69 10.38 17.91
C MET A 92 -28.97 11.85 17.51
N GLY A 93 -29.74 12.60 18.31
CA GLY A 93 -30.13 13.99 18.06
C GLY A 93 -29.17 15.06 18.59
N ASP A 94 -28.15 14.70 19.38
CA ASP A 94 -27.22 15.68 19.94
C ASP A 94 -25.95 15.83 19.06
N PRO A 95 -25.69 17.00 18.46
CA PRO A 95 -24.59 17.15 17.52
C PRO A 95 -23.22 16.95 18.19
N ILE A 96 -22.37 16.12 17.57
CA ILE A 96 -20.93 16.07 17.83
C ILE A 96 -20.32 17.19 16.98
N SER A 97 -20.41 18.44 17.45
CA SER A 97 -19.87 19.55 16.67
C SER A 97 -18.34 19.59 16.77
N ALA A 98 -17.67 19.33 15.64
CA ALA A 98 -16.25 19.62 15.43
C ALA A 98 -16.02 20.97 14.72
N TYR A 99 -17.09 21.72 14.42
CA TYR A 99 -16.99 23.06 13.85
C TYR A 99 -17.80 24.02 14.71
N ARG A 100 -17.09 24.84 15.48
CA ARG A 100 -17.63 26.08 16.03
C ARG A 100 -18.19 26.87 14.85
N THR A 101 -19.51 26.86 14.76
CA THR A 101 -20.39 27.83 14.11
C THR A 101 -19.72 28.60 12.98
N VAL A 102 -19.89 28.13 11.73
CA VAL A 102 -20.02 29.11 10.64
C VAL A 102 -21.12 30.03 11.12
N GLN A 103 -20.76 31.30 11.32
CA GLN A 103 -21.66 32.35 11.78
C GLN A 103 -23.02 32.13 11.12
N SER A 104 -24.03 31.90 11.94
CA SER A 104 -25.41 32.08 11.57
C SER A 104 -25.55 33.54 11.15
N HIS A 105 -25.27 33.83 9.87
CA HIS A 105 -25.94 34.92 9.21
C HIS A 105 -27.42 34.60 9.38
N GLU A 106 -28.12 35.47 10.11
CA GLU A 106 -29.54 35.42 10.33
C GLU A 106 -30.22 35.17 8.98
N LEU A 107 -30.69 33.94 8.77
CA LEU A 107 -31.59 33.63 7.68
C LEU A 107 -32.86 34.39 8.01
N GLN A 108 -33.06 35.53 7.35
CA GLN A 108 -34.32 36.24 7.32
C GLN A 108 -35.39 35.25 6.84
N HIS A 109 -36.10 34.64 7.79
CA HIS A 109 -37.30 33.88 7.54
C HIS A 109 -38.41 34.86 7.18
N GLY A 110 -38.39 35.36 5.95
CA GLY A 110 -39.44 36.17 5.37
C GLY A 110 -39.95 35.51 4.11
N SER A 111 -41.15 34.92 4.17
CA SER A 111 -42.11 34.62 3.08
C SER A 111 -41.67 33.96 1.73
N GLU A 112 -40.39 33.83 1.38
CA GLU A 112 -39.91 33.43 0.04
C GLU A 112 -39.70 31.90 -0.13
N ALA A 113 -39.79 31.11 0.94
CA ALA A 113 -39.55 29.66 0.87
C ALA A 113 -40.57 28.92 -0.02
N LYS A 114 -41.74 29.51 -0.30
CA LYS A 114 -42.75 28.97 -1.22
C LYS A 114 -42.37 29.17 -2.69
N ASP A 115 -41.49 30.11 -3.02
CA ASP A 115 -41.04 30.41 -4.38
C ASP A 115 -39.66 29.83 -4.72
N SER A 116 -39.06 29.06 -3.81
CA SER A 116 -37.82 28.33 -4.10
C SER A 116 -38.01 27.42 -5.32
N ILE A 117 -37.14 27.59 -6.32
CA ILE A 117 -37.14 26.77 -7.54
C ILE A 117 -37.14 25.27 -7.21
N PHE A 118 -36.44 24.88 -6.13
CA PHE A 118 -36.37 23.50 -5.67
C PHE A 118 -37.69 22.95 -5.11
N CYS A 119 -38.62 23.81 -4.70
CA CYS A 119 -39.97 23.36 -4.33
C CYS A 119 -40.85 23.11 -5.57
N ARG A 120 -40.53 23.73 -6.70
CA ARG A 120 -41.29 23.64 -7.96
C ARG A 120 -40.81 22.52 -8.89
N LEU A 121 -39.57 22.06 -8.73
CA LEU A 121 -39.01 20.98 -9.54
C LEU A 121 -39.65 19.63 -9.18
N PRO A 122 -39.97 18.76 -10.16
CA PRO A 122 -40.37 17.38 -9.91
C PRO A 122 -39.32 16.58 -9.12
N PRO A 123 -39.72 15.57 -8.32
CA PRO A 123 -38.80 14.76 -7.52
C PRO A 123 -37.62 14.17 -8.31
N GLU A 124 -37.86 13.78 -9.56
CA GLU A 124 -36.87 13.18 -10.45
C GLU A 124 -35.76 14.18 -10.80
N ILE A 125 -36.15 15.41 -11.11
CA ILE A 125 -35.20 16.48 -11.45
C ILE A 125 -34.43 16.91 -10.20
N ARG A 126 -35.09 17.01 -9.03
CA ARG A 126 -34.38 17.27 -7.77
C ARG A 126 -33.35 16.19 -7.50
N ARG A 127 -33.71 14.92 -7.66
CA ARG A 127 -32.79 13.79 -7.48
C ARG A 127 -31.60 13.87 -8.44
N GLN A 128 -31.82 14.21 -9.70
CA GLN A 128 -30.73 14.42 -10.67
C GLN A 128 -29.79 15.54 -10.24
N VAL A 129 -30.33 16.69 -9.79
CA VAL A 129 -29.51 17.80 -9.27
C VAL A 129 -28.68 17.34 -8.08
N LEU A 130 -29.27 16.62 -7.13
CA LEU A 130 -28.57 16.10 -5.95
C LEU A 130 -27.48 15.10 -6.32
N ILE A 131 -27.74 14.21 -7.29
CA ILE A 131 -26.76 13.25 -7.78
C ILE A 131 -25.59 13.96 -8.47
N SER A 132 -25.86 14.97 -9.29
CA SER A 132 -24.80 15.79 -9.90
C SER A 132 -24.00 16.56 -8.85
N ALA A 133 -24.65 17.04 -7.79
CA ALA A 133 -24.03 17.84 -6.75
C ALA A 133 -23.23 17.02 -5.72
N PHE A 134 -23.69 15.81 -5.37
CA PHE A 134 -23.18 15.04 -4.23
C PHE A 134 -22.98 13.54 -4.49
N GLY A 135 -23.47 13.02 -5.62
CA GLY A 135 -23.40 11.59 -5.95
C GLY A 135 -22.19 11.19 -6.78
N HIS A 136 -22.04 9.88 -7.01
CA HIS A 136 -21.00 9.27 -7.84
C HIS A 136 -19.56 9.65 -7.47
N ARG A 137 -19.28 9.68 -6.16
CA ARG A 137 -17.96 9.95 -5.59
C ARG A 137 -17.52 8.82 -4.67
N THR A 138 -16.21 8.69 -4.49
CA THR A 138 -15.64 7.98 -3.34
C THR A 138 -15.53 8.99 -2.18
N VAL A 139 -16.19 8.70 -1.07
CA VAL A 139 -16.22 9.57 0.11
C VAL A 139 -15.47 8.89 1.25
N HIS A 140 -14.38 9.50 1.70
CA HIS A 140 -13.68 9.02 2.91
C HIS A 140 -14.51 9.41 4.12
N MET A 141 -14.83 8.43 4.96
CA MET A 141 -15.43 8.62 6.28
C MET A 141 -14.49 8.09 7.36
N ASP A 142 -14.17 8.94 8.34
CA ASP A 142 -13.25 8.59 9.41
C ASP A 142 -13.71 9.15 10.77
N LEU A 143 -13.54 8.36 11.82
CA LEU A 143 -13.78 8.73 13.21
C LEU A 143 -12.58 8.26 14.03
N ASN A 144 -11.84 9.20 14.60
CA ASN A 144 -10.64 8.87 15.38
C ASN A 144 -10.50 9.79 16.60
N PHE A 145 -9.84 9.29 17.64
CA PHE A 145 -9.52 10.03 18.86
C PHE A 145 -8.20 10.78 18.66
N ARG A 146 -8.29 12.05 18.26
CA ARG A 146 -7.14 12.86 17.80
C ARG A 146 -7.27 14.33 18.16
N VAL A 147 -6.17 15.05 18.01
CA VAL A 147 -6.16 16.53 18.04
C VAL A 147 -6.85 17.11 16.80
N PRO A 148 -7.27 18.41 16.81
CA PRO A 148 -7.80 19.05 15.62
C PRO A 148 -6.82 18.97 14.46
N LEU A 149 -7.31 18.61 13.28
CA LEU A 149 -6.54 18.73 12.05
C LEU A 149 -6.20 20.20 11.81
N ASN A 150 -4.98 20.46 11.32
CA ASN A 150 -4.56 21.81 10.96
C ASN A 150 -5.18 22.17 9.60
N LEU A 151 -6.26 22.96 9.64
CA LEU A 151 -6.99 23.36 8.45
C LEU A 151 -6.55 24.76 8.00
N VAL A 152 -6.27 24.91 6.71
CA VAL A 152 -5.89 26.19 6.09
C VAL A 152 -7.03 26.74 5.23
N GLU A 153 -7.19 28.06 5.26
CA GLU A 153 -8.22 28.76 4.47
C GLU A 153 -7.73 29.11 3.06
N LYS A 154 -6.42 29.32 2.91
CA LYS A 154 -5.75 29.63 1.64
C LYS A 154 -4.70 28.58 1.35
N GLN A 155 -4.51 28.26 0.07
CA GLN A 155 -3.39 27.40 -0.31
C GLN A 155 -2.09 28.10 0.04
N PRO A 156 -1.19 27.44 0.81
CA PRO A 156 0.02 28.09 1.30
C PRO A 156 1.00 28.44 0.17
N HIS A 157 1.01 27.64 -0.92
CA HIS A 157 1.87 27.88 -2.08
C HIS A 157 1.17 27.46 -3.38
N GLN A 158 1.40 28.19 -4.48
CA GLN A 158 0.93 27.78 -5.80
C GLN A 158 1.61 26.47 -6.22
N GLY A 159 0.82 25.49 -6.64
CA GLY A 159 1.30 24.17 -7.09
C GLY A 159 1.35 23.08 -6.01
N LEU A 160 1.25 23.43 -4.73
CA LEU A 160 1.16 22.42 -3.65
C LEU A 160 -0.24 21.81 -3.61
N ASN A 161 -0.32 20.49 -3.82
CA ASN A 161 -1.57 19.73 -3.72
C ASN A 161 -2.01 19.59 -2.26
N VAL A 162 -2.76 20.56 -1.76
CA VAL A 162 -3.41 20.48 -0.44
C VAL A 162 -4.78 19.82 -0.60
N HIS A 163 -5.03 18.72 0.09
CA HIS A 163 -6.31 18.02 0.07
C HIS A 163 -7.15 18.38 1.31
N ALA A 164 -8.48 18.52 1.12
CA ALA A 164 -9.45 18.72 2.19
C ALA A 164 -9.12 19.84 3.21
N LYS A 165 -8.42 20.91 2.78
CA LYS A 165 -7.88 21.99 3.62
C LYS A 165 -6.82 21.56 4.65
N ILE A 166 -6.39 20.31 4.68
CA ILE A 166 -5.44 19.83 5.69
C ILE A 166 -4.02 20.22 5.28
N HIS A 167 -3.33 20.97 6.13
CA HIS A 167 -1.92 21.28 5.96
C HIS A 167 -1.10 20.62 7.07
N ARG A 168 -0.07 19.86 6.70
CA ARG A 168 0.94 19.37 7.64
C ARG A 168 2.20 20.24 7.52
N GLU A 169 2.48 20.99 8.58
CA GLU A 169 3.78 21.64 8.78
C GLU A 169 4.76 20.57 9.29
N THR A 170 5.72 20.18 8.43
CA THR A 170 6.86 19.26 8.68
C THR A 170 6.56 17.87 9.29
N PRO A 171 7.41 16.85 9.07
CA PRO A 171 7.23 15.53 9.67
C PRO A 171 7.72 15.54 11.13
N VAL A 172 7.03 16.28 12.00
CA VAL A 172 7.25 16.19 13.45
C VAL A 172 6.37 15.05 13.97
N PRO A 173 6.90 14.12 14.79
CA PRO A 173 6.11 13.07 15.41
C PRO A 173 4.89 13.65 16.15
N GLU A 174 3.70 13.06 15.98
CA GLU A 174 2.43 13.54 16.56
C GLU A 174 2.51 13.79 18.08
N THR A 175 3.35 13.03 18.78
CA THR A 175 3.64 13.16 20.21
C THR A 175 4.25 14.51 20.60
N TYR A 176 4.97 15.20 19.71
CA TYR A 176 5.59 16.51 20.01
C TYR A 176 4.61 17.68 19.82
N LEU A 177 3.64 17.55 18.91
CA LEU A 177 2.65 18.59 18.63
C LEU A 177 1.58 18.69 19.74
N ASP A 178 1.23 17.55 20.35
CA ASP A 178 0.25 17.48 21.44
C ASP A 178 0.70 18.28 22.67
N THR A 179 1.99 18.20 23.01
CA THR A 179 2.55 18.86 24.20
C THR A 179 2.72 20.37 24.01
N ARG A 180 2.98 20.84 22.80
CA ARG A 180 3.24 22.27 22.51
C ARG A 180 1.99 23.07 22.20
N SER A 181 0.95 22.44 21.63
CA SER A 181 -0.24 23.16 21.16
C SER A 181 -1.32 23.33 22.22
N GLY A 182 -1.24 22.65 23.38
CA GLY A 182 -2.30 22.66 24.40
C GLY A 182 -3.65 22.09 23.92
N LYS A 183 -3.68 21.47 22.73
CA LYS A 183 -4.90 20.93 22.11
C LYS A 183 -5.15 19.53 22.67
N THR A 184 -6.33 19.33 23.25
CA THR A 184 -6.71 18.02 23.79
C THR A 184 -7.24 17.10 22.70
N ARG A 185 -6.83 15.82 22.75
CA ARG A 185 -7.39 14.76 21.92
C ARG A 185 -8.86 14.53 22.29
N ALA A 186 -9.67 14.34 21.25
CA ALA A 186 -11.10 14.04 21.36
C ALA A 186 -11.52 13.22 20.14
N TRP A 187 -12.66 12.54 20.23
CA TRP A 187 -13.27 11.89 19.08
C TRP A 187 -13.74 12.92 18.05
N ARG A 188 -13.26 12.79 16.81
CA ARG A 188 -13.53 13.75 15.74
C ARG A 188 -13.88 13.04 14.45
N TRP A 189 -15.04 13.39 13.92
CA TRP A 189 -15.46 13.03 12.56
C TRP A 189 -14.63 13.79 11.53
N PHE A 190 -14.29 13.09 10.45
CA PHE A 190 -13.69 13.64 9.26
C PHE A 190 -14.38 13.03 8.03
N GLY A 191 -14.60 13.88 7.02
CA GLY A 191 -15.09 13.41 5.74
C GLY A 191 -14.67 14.31 4.59
N CYS A 192 -14.32 13.69 3.46
CA CYS A 192 -13.93 14.39 2.24
C CYS A 192 -14.29 13.56 1.00
N VAL A 193 -14.29 14.21 -0.16
CA VAL A 193 -14.30 13.50 -1.45
C VAL A 193 -12.88 13.01 -1.70
N CYS A 194 -12.68 11.69 -1.79
CA CYS A 194 -11.36 11.11 -1.95
C CYS A 194 -10.77 11.43 -3.34
N HIS A 195 -9.61 12.09 -3.37
CA HIS A 195 -8.87 12.43 -4.59
C HIS A 195 -7.66 11.51 -4.82
N ARG A 196 -7.75 10.24 -4.42
CA ARG A 196 -6.66 9.26 -4.63
C ARG A 196 -6.37 9.00 -6.10
N PHE A 197 -7.40 9.12 -6.95
CA PHE A 197 -7.31 8.91 -8.39
C PHE A 197 -7.08 10.20 -9.17
N ASP A 198 -6.43 10.08 -10.32
CA ASP A 198 -6.37 11.13 -11.34
C ASP A 198 -7.69 11.13 -12.12
N PHE A 199 -8.46 12.21 -12.04
CA PHE A 199 -9.84 12.27 -12.54
C PHE A 199 -9.91 12.00 -14.05
N ASP A 200 -8.95 12.52 -14.82
CA ASP A 200 -8.93 12.45 -16.28
C ASP A 200 -8.47 11.09 -16.81
N LYS A 201 -7.63 10.39 -16.03
CA LYS A 201 -7.00 9.12 -16.45
C LYS A 201 -7.72 7.87 -15.98
N THR A 202 -8.64 8.01 -15.03
CA THR A 202 -9.32 6.88 -14.40
C THR A 202 -10.81 6.87 -14.77
N PRO A 203 -11.25 5.92 -15.60
CA PRO A 203 -12.66 5.81 -15.96
C PRO A 203 -13.55 5.63 -14.71
N PRO A 204 -14.72 6.31 -14.66
CA PRO A 204 -15.69 6.12 -13.58
C PRO A 204 -16.36 4.74 -13.68
N LEU A 205 -16.74 4.19 -12.52
CA LEU A 205 -17.53 2.98 -12.35
C LEU A 205 -18.81 3.31 -11.56
N ALA A 206 -19.68 2.30 -11.40
CA ALA A 206 -20.91 2.44 -10.64
C ALA A 206 -20.65 2.88 -9.18
N CYS A 207 -21.63 3.58 -8.60
CA CYS A 207 -21.60 4.08 -7.22
C CYS A 207 -20.38 4.96 -6.90
N GLY A 208 -19.81 5.66 -7.89
CA GLY A 208 -18.66 6.54 -7.67
C GLY A 208 -17.33 5.83 -7.49
N ARG A 209 -17.29 4.50 -7.68
CA ARG A 209 -16.03 3.74 -7.80
C ARG A 209 -15.26 4.23 -9.03
N ARG A 210 -13.96 3.99 -9.07
CA ARG A 210 -13.12 4.30 -10.25
C ARG A 210 -12.17 3.16 -10.54
N ARG A 211 -11.85 2.97 -11.82
CA ARG A 211 -10.81 2.05 -12.25
C ARG A 211 -9.46 2.57 -11.78
N ASN A 212 -8.59 1.69 -11.27
CA ASN A 212 -7.22 2.07 -10.99
C ASN A 212 -6.46 2.33 -12.30
N TYR A 213 -5.31 3.00 -12.27
CA TYR A 213 -4.45 3.14 -13.45
C TYR A 213 -3.58 1.88 -13.58
N ARG A 214 -3.39 1.39 -14.82
CA ARG A 214 -2.72 0.10 -15.12
C ARG A 214 -1.35 -0.06 -14.45
N TRP A 215 -0.66 1.05 -14.15
CA TRP A 215 0.69 1.09 -13.59
C TRP A 215 0.77 1.77 -12.21
N ALA A 216 -0.38 2.11 -11.61
CA ALA A 216 -0.41 2.77 -10.31
C ALA A 216 -0.81 1.76 -9.23
N HIS A 217 0.16 1.03 -8.70
CA HIS A 217 0.01 0.35 -7.41
C HIS A 217 -0.25 1.34 -6.25
N PHE A 218 -0.36 2.65 -6.52
CA PHE A 218 -0.39 3.75 -5.57
C PHE A 218 -1.77 4.42 -5.40
N ALA A 219 -2.84 3.84 -5.95
CA ALA A 219 -4.21 4.34 -5.76
C ALA A 219 -5.18 3.26 -5.21
N GLU A 220 -4.59 2.23 -4.58
CA GLU A 220 -5.35 1.26 -3.79
C GLU A 220 -5.93 1.92 -2.54
N PRO A 221 -7.04 1.38 -1.99
CA PRO A 221 -7.70 1.97 -0.82
C PRO A 221 -6.74 2.24 0.36
N ASP A 222 -5.75 1.37 0.61
CA ASP A 222 -4.76 1.50 1.69
C ASP A 222 -3.73 2.63 1.48
N THR A 223 -3.64 3.15 0.26
CA THR A 223 -2.69 4.22 -0.13
C THR A 223 -3.32 5.60 -0.16
N ASP A 224 -4.57 5.74 0.30
CA ASP A 224 -5.20 7.04 0.40
C ASP A 224 -4.44 7.94 1.39
N LEU A 225 -4.32 9.22 1.06
CA LEU A 225 -3.62 10.20 1.89
C LEU A 225 -4.54 11.34 2.33
N CYS A 226 -5.85 11.05 2.43
CA CYS A 226 -6.84 12.08 2.70
C CYS A 226 -6.59 12.76 4.06
N LEU A 227 -6.31 11.95 5.09
CA LEU A 227 -5.99 12.42 6.44
C LEU A 227 -4.64 13.14 6.54
N HIS A 228 -3.76 12.91 5.56
CA HIS A 228 -2.48 13.61 5.45
C HIS A 228 -2.58 14.91 4.65
N GLY A 229 -3.76 15.25 4.13
CA GLY A 229 -3.94 16.42 3.29
C GLY A 229 -3.27 16.30 1.94
N SER A 230 -3.09 15.09 1.42
CA SER A 230 -2.50 14.83 0.11
C SER A 230 -3.46 14.05 -0.79
N GLY A 231 -3.36 14.29 -2.10
CA GLY A 231 -4.19 13.67 -3.13
C GLY A 231 -3.92 14.30 -4.49
N LYS A 232 -4.46 13.72 -5.57
CA LYS A 232 -4.32 14.22 -6.94
C LYS A 232 -5.26 15.40 -7.24
N CYS A 233 -5.44 16.30 -6.27
CA CYS A 233 -6.46 17.36 -6.28
C CYS A 233 -6.41 18.25 -7.53
N ASN A 234 -5.23 18.53 -8.07
CA ASN A 234 -5.08 19.36 -9.27
C ASN A 234 -5.79 18.79 -10.51
N SER A 235 -5.89 17.46 -10.65
CA SER A 235 -6.63 16.81 -11.75
C SER A 235 -8.15 16.90 -11.58
N TRP A 236 -8.65 17.16 -10.36
CA TRP A 236 -10.08 17.14 -10.10
C TRP A 236 -10.74 18.46 -10.52
N PRO A 237 -11.91 18.40 -11.16
CA PRO A 237 -12.64 19.59 -11.58
C PRO A 237 -13.10 20.42 -10.38
N GLY A 238 -13.20 21.73 -10.59
CA GLY A 238 -13.67 22.70 -9.60
C GLY A 238 -12.55 23.40 -8.83
N SER A 239 -12.95 24.38 -8.01
CA SER A 239 -12.05 25.19 -7.20
C SER A 239 -11.72 24.50 -5.88
N TRP A 240 -10.44 24.50 -5.52
CA TRP A 240 -10.04 24.20 -4.16
C TRP A 240 -10.52 25.34 -3.25
N PRO A 241 -11.00 25.06 -2.03
CA PRO A 241 -11.07 23.75 -1.36
C PRO A 241 -12.39 23.00 -1.57
N LEU A 242 -13.37 23.62 -2.23
CA LEU A 242 -14.75 23.11 -2.34
C LEU A 242 -14.81 21.74 -3.02
N LYS A 243 -13.98 21.49 -4.05
CA LYS A 243 -13.93 20.19 -4.73
C LYS A 243 -13.49 19.01 -3.85
N CYS A 244 -12.78 19.28 -2.75
CA CYS A 244 -12.33 18.27 -1.79
C CYS A 244 -13.41 18.00 -0.72
N GLN A 245 -14.38 18.91 -0.57
CA GLN A 245 -15.41 18.84 0.44
C GLN A 245 -16.68 18.21 -0.13
N ILE A 246 -17.45 17.53 0.72
CA ILE A 246 -18.74 16.97 0.30
C ILE A 246 -19.75 18.10 0.10
N GLY A 247 -19.73 19.13 0.98
CA GLY A 247 -20.58 20.34 0.86
C GLY A 247 -22.05 20.13 1.17
N VAL A 248 -22.43 18.98 1.74
CA VAL A 248 -23.81 18.52 1.86
C VAL A 248 -24.64 19.19 2.96
N MET A 249 -23.97 19.70 4.00
CA MET A 249 -24.62 20.18 5.23
C MET A 249 -25.57 21.36 4.99
N GLY A 250 -25.21 22.29 4.10
CA GLY A 250 -26.09 23.42 3.77
C GLY A 250 -27.43 22.96 3.19
N TRP A 251 -27.43 21.84 2.46
CA TRP A 251 -28.66 21.24 1.93
C TRP A 251 -29.44 20.50 3.00
N MET A 252 -28.78 19.63 3.75
CA MET A 252 -29.42 18.82 4.80
C MET A 252 -30.08 19.66 5.88
N LEU A 253 -29.52 20.83 6.20
CA LEU A 253 -30.03 21.74 7.22
C LEU A 253 -31.12 22.69 6.70
N SER A 254 -31.42 22.69 5.39
CA SER A 254 -32.42 23.59 4.81
C SER A 254 -33.86 23.21 5.18
N CYS A 255 -34.23 21.92 5.09
CA CYS A 255 -35.54 21.42 5.45
C CYS A 255 -35.55 19.89 5.59
N LYS A 256 -36.61 19.34 6.21
CA LYS A 256 -36.78 17.90 6.42
C LYS A 256 -36.78 17.08 5.12
N ARG A 257 -37.41 17.60 4.05
CA ARG A 257 -37.44 16.89 2.74
C ARG A 257 -36.03 16.81 2.13
N ALA A 258 -35.32 17.94 2.11
CA ALA A 258 -33.96 18.03 1.62
C ALA A 258 -33.01 17.10 2.37
N TYR A 259 -33.18 16.95 3.69
CA TYR A 259 -32.44 15.98 4.49
C TYR A 259 -32.59 14.55 3.95
N PHE A 260 -33.82 14.06 3.79
CA PHE A 260 -34.06 12.68 3.33
C PHE A 260 -33.64 12.45 1.87
N GLU A 261 -33.96 13.38 0.97
CA GLU A 261 -33.58 13.28 -0.45
C GLU A 261 -32.05 13.22 -0.62
N VAL A 262 -31.32 14.00 0.16
CA VAL A 262 -29.86 14.00 0.13
C VAL A 262 -29.26 12.80 0.83
N LEU A 263 -29.86 12.30 1.90
CA LEU A 263 -29.39 11.11 2.60
C LEU A 263 -29.42 9.89 1.68
N ASP A 264 -30.50 9.71 0.89
CA ASP A 264 -30.57 8.66 -0.16
C ASP A 264 -29.43 8.79 -1.16
N VAL A 265 -29.18 9.99 -1.67
CA VAL A 265 -28.11 10.21 -2.66
C VAL A 265 -26.73 9.99 -2.06
N LEU A 266 -26.47 10.55 -0.86
CA LEU A 266 -25.17 10.52 -0.21
C LEU A 266 -24.70 9.09 0.07
N TYR A 267 -25.58 8.23 0.60
CA TYR A 267 -25.22 6.85 0.94
C TYR A 267 -25.51 5.85 -0.20
N GLY A 268 -26.51 6.12 -1.03
CA GLY A 268 -26.96 5.21 -2.09
C GLY A 268 -26.21 5.32 -3.41
N THR A 269 -25.56 6.45 -3.70
CA THR A 269 -24.89 6.68 -5.00
C THR A 269 -23.37 6.83 -4.91
N ASN A 270 -22.83 6.91 -3.69
CA ASN A 270 -21.40 7.05 -3.45
C ASN A 270 -20.81 5.74 -2.91
N THR A 271 -19.49 5.65 -3.00
CA THR A 271 -18.70 4.61 -2.33
C THR A 271 -18.17 5.17 -1.04
N ILE A 272 -18.51 4.55 0.08
CA ILE A 272 -18.02 4.96 1.39
C ILE A 272 -16.69 4.25 1.63
N HIS A 273 -15.62 5.02 1.76
CA HIS A 273 -14.27 4.53 2.06
C HIS A 273 -13.98 4.72 3.55
N ILE A 274 -13.67 3.62 4.25
CA ILE A 274 -13.44 3.61 5.69
C ILE A 274 -12.08 3.00 5.99
N THR A 275 -11.27 3.75 6.74
CA THR A 275 -9.99 3.30 7.29
C THR A 275 -10.00 3.20 8.81
N SER A 276 -11.01 3.78 9.49
CA SER A 276 -11.11 3.81 10.95
C SER A 276 -11.49 2.45 11.53
N PRO A 277 -10.64 1.86 12.40
CA PRO A 277 -10.99 0.62 13.12
C PRO A 277 -12.24 0.78 14.00
N VAL A 278 -12.46 1.97 14.55
CA VAL A 278 -13.57 2.23 15.48
C VAL A 278 -14.91 2.27 14.74
N LEU A 279 -14.94 2.86 13.54
CA LEU A 279 -16.11 2.80 12.67
C LEU A 279 -16.41 1.36 12.28
N MET A 280 -15.40 0.61 11.82
CA MET A 280 -15.59 -0.79 11.45
C MET A 280 -16.11 -1.64 12.61
N LYS A 281 -15.70 -1.37 13.85
CA LYS A 281 -16.18 -2.10 15.03
C LYS A 281 -17.62 -1.72 15.43
N SER A 282 -17.94 -0.43 15.44
CA SER A 282 -19.14 0.10 16.12
C SER A 282 -20.16 0.73 15.16
N MET A 283 -20.11 0.40 13.86
CA MET A 283 -20.95 1.05 12.85
C MET A 283 -22.45 0.90 13.14
N SER A 284 -22.86 -0.29 13.60
CA SER A 284 -24.25 -0.61 13.95
C SER A 284 -24.77 0.17 15.16
N ASP A 285 -23.89 0.59 16.07
CA ASP A 285 -24.25 1.44 17.21
C ASP A 285 -24.27 2.93 16.83
N LEU A 286 -23.40 3.34 15.90
CA LEU A 286 -23.24 4.74 15.50
C LEU A 286 -24.28 5.23 14.50
N PHE A 287 -24.83 4.33 13.69
CA PHE A 287 -25.78 4.67 12.63
C PHE A 287 -27.08 3.88 12.78
N ALA A 288 -28.20 4.56 12.54
CA ALA A 288 -29.49 3.88 12.44
C ALA A 288 -29.50 2.89 11.26
N GLY A 289 -30.21 1.76 11.44
CA GLY A 289 -30.28 0.69 10.43
C GLY A 289 -30.75 1.16 9.04
N HIS A 290 -31.62 2.17 8.96
CA HIS A 290 -32.04 2.73 7.67
C HIS A 290 -30.91 3.46 6.91
N ILE A 291 -29.93 4.03 7.62
CA ILE A 291 -28.74 4.65 6.99
C ILE A 291 -27.84 3.55 6.44
N LEU A 292 -27.63 2.49 7.23
CA LEU A 292 -26.84 1.33 6.81
C LEU A 292 -27.47 0.62 5.60
N ALA A 293 -28.80 0.52 5.58
CA ALA A 293 -29.56 0.00 4.44
C ALA A 293 -29.45 0.84 3.18
N ASN A 294 -29.09 2.12 3.28
CA ASN A 294 -28.89 2.98 2.11
C ASN A 294 -27.49 2.84 1.51
N ILE A 295 -26.51 2.26 2.23
CA ILE A 295 -25.15 2.10 1.71
C ILE A 295 -25.11 0.98 0.67
N ARG A 296 -24.78 1.35 -0.57
CA ARG A 296 -24.71 0.40 -1.70
C ARG A 296 -23.29 0.00 -2.11
N SER A 297 -22.28 0.77 -1.72
CA SER A 297 -20.88 0.52 -2.11
C SER A 297 -19.93 0.89 -0.96
N LEU A 298 -19.08 -0.06 -0.57
CA LEU A 298 -18.20 0.07 0.59
C LEU A 298 -16.77 -0.36 0.24
N GLU A 299 -15.80 0.48 0.61
CA GLU A 299 -14.36 0.19 0.57
C GLU A 299 -13.81 0.25 1.99
N LEU A 300 -13.21 -0.86 2.44
CA LEU A 300 -12.66 -1.00 3.79
C LEU A 300 -11.14 -1.21 3.69
N VAL A 301 -10.38 -0.49 4.50
CA VAL A 301 -8.96 -0.75 4.73
C VAL A 301 -8.77 -1.32 6.12
N TRP A 302 -8.54 -2.62 6.18
CA TRP A 302 -8.41 -3.34 7.44
C TRP A 302 -7.01 -3.19 8.03
N GLN A 303 -6.97 -2.79 9.29
CA GLN A 303 -5.75 -2.69 10.09
C GLN A 303 -5.79 -3.76 11.18
N CYS A 304 -5.33 -4.97 10.84
CA CYS A 304 -5.46 -6.15 11.73
C CYS A 304 -4.69 -6.01 13.06
N LYS A 305 -3.73 -5.08 13.15
CA LYS A 305 -3.07 -4.71 14.40
C LYS A 305 -4.03 -4.05 15.41
N ASP A 306 -4.93 -3.22 14.90
CA ASP A 306 -5.82 -2.40 15.72
C ASP A 306 -7.20 -3.04 15.89
N LEU A 307 -7.65 -3.81 14.90
CA LEU A 307 -8.94 -4.51 14.92
C LEU A 307 -8.81 -5.91 14.33
N PRO A 308 -8.93 -6.97 15.14
CA PRO A 308 -9.07 -8.34 14.64
C PRO A 308 -10.32 -8.49 13.77
N LEU A 309 -10.26 -9.32 12.72
CA LEU A 309 -11.38 -9.55 11.79
C LEU A 309 -12.66 -10.01 12.51
N VAL A 310 -12.50 -10.86 13.54
CA VAL A 310 -13.60 -11.41 14.33
C VAL A 310 -14.40 -10.33 15.07
N GLU A 311 -13.76 -9.22 15.47
CA GLU A 311 -14.40 -8.11 16.17
C GLU A 311 -15.04 -7.09 15.21
N GLY A 312 -14.78 -7.22 13.91
CA GLY A 312 -15.32 -6.36 12.87
C GLY A 312 -16.84 -6.36 12.81
N PHE A 313 -17.47 -5.19 12.85
CA PHE A 313 -18.93 -5.01 12.81
C PHE A 313 -19.69 -5.84 13.86
N CYS A 314 -19.02 -6.17 14.96
CA CYS A 314 -19.60 -6.84 16.12
C CYS A 314 -19.56 -5.91 17.32
N SER A 315 -20.69 -5.25 17.56
CA SER A 315 -20.89 -4.40 18.73
C SER A 315 -21.07 -5.23 20.00
N ARG A 316 -21.79 -6.36 19.92
CA ARG A 316 -22.02 -7.26 21.05
C ARG A 316 -21.80 -8.72 20.66
N PRO A 317 -21.35 -9.59 21.59
CA PRO A 317 -21.17 -11.02 21.33
C PRO A 317 -22.47 -11.74 20.91
N LYS A 318 -23.63 -11.19 21.28
CA LYS A 318 -24.94 -11.72 20.90
C LYS A 318 -25.31 -11.45 19.43
N ASP A 319 -24.65 -10.49 18.78
CA ASP A 319 -24.91 -10.10 17.39
C ASP A 319 -24.37 -11.12 16.39
N LEU A 320 -23.49 -12.04 16.83
CA LEU A 320 -23.01 -13.18 16.03
C LEU A 320 -24.13 -14.13 15.58
N LYS A 321 -25.33 -14.03 16.17
CA LYS A 321 -26.52 -14.81 15.80
C LYS A 321 -27.51 -14.04 14.92
N CYS A 322 -27.23 -12.79 14.55
CA CYS A 322 -28.16 -11.97 13.78
C CYS A 322 -28.28 -12.51 12.34
N GLN A 323 -29.49 -12.87 11.93
CA GLN A 323 -29.77 -13.45 10.60
C GLN A 323 -29.69 -12.43 9.45
N GLN A 324 -29.56 -11.14 9.76
CA GLN A 324 -29.54 -10.08 8.74
C GLN A 324 -28.17 -9.42 8.66
N PRO A 325 -27.63 -9.22 7.44
CA PRO A 325 -26.36 -8.54 7.23
C PRO A 325 -26.44 -7.07 7.66
N VAL A 326 -25.32 -6.53 8.14
CA VAL A 326 -25.22 -5.12 8.59
C VAL A 326 -25.61 -4.14 7.48
N PHE A 327 -25.29 -4.46 6.23
CA PHE A 327 -25.62 -3.64 5.06
C PHE A 327 -26.54 -4.41 4.10
N PRO A 328 -27.87 -4.42 4.33
CA PRO A 328 -28.79 -5.31 3.62
C PRO A 328 -28.95 -5.05 2.12
N HIS A 329 -28.58 -3.86 1.62
CA HIS A 329 -28.64 -3.52 0.20
C HIS A 329 -27.26 -3.25 -0.42
N LEU A 330 -26.20 -3.80 0.19
CA LEU A 330 -24.85 -3.62 -0.31
C LEU A 330 -24.69 -4.34 -1.67
N VAL A 331 -24.23 -3.60 -2.67
CA VAL A 331 -23.98 -4.12 -4.02
C VAL A 331 -22.51 -4.44 -4.22
N TYR A 332 -21.62 -3.56 -3.76
CA TYR A 332 -20.18 -3.73 -3.88
C TYR A 332 -19.50 -3.64 -2.51
N LEU A 333 -18.67 -4.64 -2.21
CA LEU A 333 -17.80 -4.66 -1.04
C LEU A 333 -16.36 -4.91 -1.48
N ARG A 334 -15.46 -3.98 -1.16
CA ARG A 334 -14.03 -4.17 -1.32
C ARG A 334 -13.33 -4.10 0.03
N ILE A 335 -12.54 -5.11 0.36
CA ILE A 335 -11.71 -5.14 1.57
C ILE A 335 -10.25 -5.18 1.14
N SER A 336 -9.49 -4.17 1.53
CA SER A 336 -8.04 -4.08 1.38
C SER A 336 -7.38 -4.13 2.76
N PHE A 337 -6.08 -4.39 2.81
CA PHE A 337 -5.31 -4.46 4.06
C PHE A 337 -4.20 -3.41 4.04
N ALA A 338 -3.88 -2.86 5.21
CA ALA A 338 -2.78 -1.92 5.33
C ALA A 338 -1.43 -2.56 4.94
N ARG A 339 -0.59 -1.77 4.26
CA ARG A 339 0.78 -2.19 3.92
C ARG A 339 1.63 -2.36 5.17
N MET A 340 2.52 -3.33 5.11
CA MET A 340 3.53 -3.58 6.13
C MET A 340 4.89 -3.03 5.71
N VAL A 341 5.70 -2.71 6.71
CA VAL A 341 7.12 -2.37 6.56
C VAL A 341 7.96 -3.65 6.64
N ILE A 342 9.12 -3.65 5.96
CA ILE A 342 10.07 -4.78 5.99
C ILE A 342 10.45 -5.05 7.46
N HIS A 343 10.48 -6.34 7.84
CA HIS A 343 10.73 -6.85 9.19
C HIS A 343 9.61 -6.66 10.22
N GLU A 344 8.43 -6.24 9.78
CA GLU A 344 7.25 -6.16 10.62
C GLU A 344 6.60 -7.56 10.78
N VAL A 345 6.10 -7.86 11.98
CA VAL A 345 5.30 -9.06 12.23
C VAL A 345 3.91 -8.86 11.67
N ASP A 346 3.50 -9.76 10.79
CA ASP A 346 2.17 -9.74 10.19
C ASP A 346 1.12 -10.06 11.25
N PRO A 347 0.21 -9.14 11.60
CA PRO A 347 -0.82 -9.41 12.61
C PRO A 347 -1.79 -10.52 12.21
N VAL A 348 -1.95 -10.79 10.90
CA VAL A 348 -2.86 -11.82 10.41
C VAL A 348 -2.24 -13.19 10.55
N THR A 349 -0.97 -13.30 10.13
CA THR A 349 -0.30 -14.59 10.04
C THR A 349 0.68 -14.82 11.18
N ASN A 350 1.03 -13.84 12.03
CA ASN A 350 2.09 -13.90 13.04
C ASN A 350 3.45 -14.37 12.47
N ILE A 351 3.75 -14.01 11.23
CA ILE A 351 5.04 -14.28 10.57
C ILE A 351 5.69 -12.94 10.22
N VAL A 352 7.00 -12.84 10.36
CA VAL A 352 7.76 -11.66 9.95
C VAL A 352 7.76 -11.55 8.43
N TRP A 353 7.52 -10.35 7.91
CA TRP A 353 7.66 -10.06 6.47
C TRP A 353 9.08 -9.57 6.16
N PRO A 354 9.73 -9.96 5.03
CA PRO A 354 9.30 -10.90 4.00
C PRO A 354 9.19 -12.34 4.51
N TYR A 355 8.27 -13.11 3.93
CA TYR A 355 7.94 -14.44 4.44
C TYR A 355 8.96 -15.49 4.00
N ASP A 356 9.84 -15.91 4.91
CA ASP A 356 10.81 -16.97 4.62
C ASP A 356 10.13 -18.34 4.46
N ASN A 357 9.11 -18.64 5.28
CA ASN A 357 8.42 -19.93 5.28
C ASN A 357 7.07 -19.86 4.56
N LYS A 358 7.09 -20.03 3.24
CA LYS A 358 5.88 -20.04 2.39
C LYS A 358 4.86 -21.11 2.76
N ARG A 359 5.29 -22.27 3.27
CA ARG A 359 4.40 -23.36 3.66
C ARG A 359 3.57 -22.99 4.89
N LEU A 360 4.24 -22.48 5.93
CA LEU A 360 3.56 -22.00 7.14
C LEU A 360 2.63 -20.82 6.82
N LEU A 361 3.04 -19.94 5.90
CA LEU A 361 2.19 -18.84 5.44
C LEU A 361 0.91 -19.36 4.77
N SER A 362 1.03 -20.28 3.81
CA SER A 362 -0.12 -20.90 3.13
C SER A 362 -1.05 -21.56 4.15
N GLU A 363 -0.50 -22.36 5.08
CA GLU A 363 -1.29 -22.99 6.13
C GLU A 363 -2.09 -21.95 6.95
N ARG A 364 -1.46 -20.88 7.44
CA ARG A 364 -2.14 -19.85 8.23
C ARG A 364 -3.17 -19.05 7.43
N LEU A 365 -2.91 -18.79 6.15
CA LEU A 365 -3.87 -18.13 5.25
C LEU A 365 -5.13 -18.98 5.08
N HIS A 366 -4.99 -20.28 4.80
CA HIS A 366 -6.11 -21.16 4.51
C HIS A 366 -6.85 -21.66 5.76
N THR A 367 -6.15 -21.86 6.88
CA THR A 367 -6.75 -22.40 8.12
C THR A 367 -7.34 -21.34 9.04
N SER A 368 -6.81 -20.11 9.01
CA SER A 368 -7.21 -19.05 9.95
C SER A 368 -7.75 -17.81 9.25
N PHE A 369 -7.00 -17.23 8.31
CA PHE A 369 -7.37 -15.95 7.70
C PHE A 369 -8.62 -16.06 6.81
N LEU A 370 -8.63 -16.95 5.82
CA LEU A 370 -9.75 -17.07 4.88
C LEU A 370 -11.07 -17.47 5.58
N PRO A 371 -11.10 -18.40 6.55
CA PRO A 371 -12.31 -18.68 7.32
C PRO A 371 -12.83 -17.48 8.12
N GLN A 372 -11.95 -16.65 8.68
CA GLN A 372 -12.35 -15.42 9.36
C GLN A 372 -12.94 -14.39 8.38
N ILE A 373 -12.44 -14.35 7.14
CA ILE A 373 -13.01 -13.53 6.07
C ILE A 373 -14.39 -14.04 5.67
N ASP A 374 -14.60 -15.36 5.60
CA ASP A 374 -15.91 -15.97 5.32
C ASP A 374 -16.95 -15.50 6.36
N ASP A 375 -16.63 -15.66 7.65
CA ASP A 375 -17.50 -15.25 8.75
C ASP A 375 -17.75 -13.73 8.78
N LEU A 376 -16.77 -12.94 8.36
CA LEU A 376 -16.89 -11.49 8.27
C LEU A 376 -17.81 -11.07 7.12
N ILE A 377 -17.68 -11.69 5.95
CA ILE A 377 -18.49 -11.38 4.76
C ILE A 377 -19.96 -11.71 5.03
N ASP A 378 -20.24 -12.87 5.62
CA ASP A 378 -21.60 -13.30 5.94
C ASP A 378 -22.30 -12.33 6.93
N ARG A 379 -21.51 -11.70 7.81
CA ARG A 379 -22.01 -10.68 8.75
C ARG A 379 -22.28 -9.33 8.08
N ILE A 380 -21.43 -8.91 7.15
CA ILE A 380 -21.47 -7.57 6.56
C ILE A 380 -22.48 -7.49 5.41
N ALA A 381 -22.50 -8.49 4.53
CA ALA A 381 -23.01 -8.34 3.18
C ALA A 381 -24.03 -9.43 2.79
N PRO A 382 -25.17 -9.07 2.17
CA PRO A 382 -26.14 -10.03 1.65
C PRO A 382 -25.54 -10.87 0.52
N LEU A 383 -26.11 -12.05 0.28
CA LEU A 383 -25.63 -13.02 -0.71
C LEU A 383 -25.46 -12.44 -2.13
N THR A 384 -26.21 -11.39 -2.47
CA THR A 384 -26.18 -10.71 -3.77
C THR A 384 -25.00 -9.75 -3.97
N THR A 385 -24.26 -9.41 -2.91
CA THR A 385 -23.14 -8.45 -2.99
C THR A 385 -21.96 -9.03 -3.76
N GLU A 386 -21.39 -8.25 -4.68
CA GLU A 386 -20.09 -8.56 -5.27
C GLU A 386 -18.98 -8.20 -4.27
N VAL A 387 -18.29 -9.22 -3.76
CA VAL A 387 -17.23 -9.07 -2.75
C VAL A 387 -15.87 -9.27 -3.41
N THR A 388 -14.96 -8.33 -3.14
CA THR A 388 -13.57 -8.36 -3.62
C THR A 388 -12.60 -8.15 -2.47
N ILE A 389 -11.75 -9.13 -2.22
CA ILE A 389 -10.68 -9.07 -1.23
C ILE A 389 -9.37 -8.75 -1.96
N SER A 390 -8.86 -7.54 -1.75
CA SER A 390 -7.61 -7.08 -2.35
C SER A 390 -6.44 -7.48 -1.47
N CYS A 391 -5.61 -8.41 -1.96
CA CYS A 391 -4.37 -8.81 -1.32
C CYS A 391 -3.40 -7.63 -1.30
N ALA A 392 -2.90 -7.29 -0.11
CA ALA A 392 -1.87 -6.27 0.04
C ALA A 392 -0.49 -6.73 -0.51
N LYS A 393 -0.30 -8.03 -0.72
CA LYS A 393 1.00 -8.66 -1.02
C LYS A 393 0.87 -9.69 -2.12
N TRP A 394 1.88 -9.77 -2.99
CA TRP A 394 1.98 -10.82 -4.00
C TRP A 394 2.03 -12.22 -3.39
N ASP A 395 2.80 -12.42 -2.30
CA ASP A 395 2.93 -13.72 -1.65
C ASP A 395 1.59 -14.30 -1.16
N TRP A 396 0.65 -13.43 -0.74
CA TRP A 396 -0.69 -13.87 -0.36
C TRP A 396 -1.46 -14.37 -1.58
N TYR A 397 -1.47 -13.56 -2.65
CA TYR A 397 -2.18 -13.91 -3.87
C TYR A 397 -1.62 -15.18 -4.51
N ASP A 398 -0.30 -15.29 -4.64
CA ASP A 398 0.40 -16.44 -5.23
C ASP A 398 0.06 -17.74 -4.50
N LEU A 399 0.17 -17.75 -3.16
CA LEU A 399 -0.13 -18.94 -2.36
C LEU A 399 -1.61 -19.29 -2.35
N ILE A 400 -2.49 -18.30 -2.30
CA ILE A 400 -3.93 -18.53 -2.38
C ILE A 400 -4.28 -19.09 -3.76
N ASP A 401 -3.80 -18.48 -4.85
CA ASP A 401 -4.07 -18.93 -6.22
C ASP A 401 -3.61 -20.37 -6.44
N LEU A 402 -2.40 -20.73 -6.00
CA LEU A 402 -1.87 -22.10 -6.08
C LEU A 402 -2.77 -23.10 -5.33
N ALA A 403 -3.15 -22.81 -4.09
CA ALA A 403 -4.01 -23.70 -3.32
C ALA A 403 -5.43 -23.79 -3.90
N LEU A 404 -5.94 -22.71 -4.48
CA LEU A 404 -7.23 -22.71 -5.17
C LEU A 404 -7.15 -23.53 -6.47
N LEU A 405 -6.05 -23.43 -7.23
CA LEU A 405 -5.80 -24.22 -8.44
C LEU A 405 -5.78 -25.72 -8.12
N GLU A 406 -5.18 -26.11 -7.01
CA GLU A 406 -5.15 -27.50 -6.53
C GLU A 406 -6.52 -27.99 -6.06
N SER A 407 -7.28 -27.17 -5.33
CA SER A 407 -8.55 -27.58 -4.72
C SER A 407 -9.77 -27.48 -5.64
N GLN A 408 -9.87 -26.44 -6.47
CA GLN A 408 -11.04 -26.15 -7.31
C GLN A 408 -10.78 -26.40 -8.80
N GLY A 409 -9.52 -26.55 -9.20
CA GLY A 409 -9.11 -26.80 -10.58
C GLY A 409 -9.02 -25.55 -11.46
N LYS A 410 -8.20 -25.65 -12.51
CA LYS A 410 -7.81 -24.55 -13.42
C LYS A 410 -8.96 -23.80 -14.10
N LYS A 411 -10.10 -24.45 -14.33
CA LYS A 411 -11.25 -23.79 -14.97
C LYS A 411 -11.97 -22.83 -14.03
N ALA A 412 -12.17 -23.24 -12.77
CA ALA A 412 -12.89 -22.45 -11.76
C ALA A 412 -12.05 -21.26 -11.26
N THR A 413 -10.75 -21.45 -11.12
CA THR A 413 -9.81 -20.41 -10.64
C THR A 413 -9.16 -19.60 -11.75
N ARG A 414 -9.69 -19.68 -12.98
CA ARG A 414 -9.15 -18.97 -14.12
C ARG A 414 -9.02 -17.48 -13.78
N MET A 415 -7.80 -16.97 -13.84
CA MET A 415 -7.52 -15.56 -13.64
C MET A 415 -8.30 -14.71 -14.65
N GLN A 416 -8.94 -13.67 -14.14
CA GLN A 416 -9.71 -12.69 -14.88
C GLN A 416 -9.21 -11.30 -14.54
N ARG A 417 -9.38 -10.36 -15.47
CA ARG A 417 -9.10 -8.96 -15.19
C ARG A 417 -10.25 -8.34 -14.41
N ALA A 418 -9.94 -7.64 -13.32
CA ALA A 418 -10.95 -6.96 -12.51
C ALA A 418 -11.45 -5.69 -13.20
N ASP A 419 -12.69 -5.28 -12.90
CA ASP A 419 -13.27 -4.02 -13.38
C ASP A 419 -12.52 -2.80 -12.81
N ILE A 420 -12.00 -2.92 -11.59
CA ILE A 420 -11.17 -1.96 -10.87
C ILE A 420 -9.70 -1.93 -11.32
N GLU A 421 -9.36 -2.66 -12.39
CA GLU A 421 -7.99 -3.01 -12.81
C GLU A 421 -7.28 -3.97 -11.86
N GLY A 422 -6.31 -4.73 -12.37
CA GLY A 422 -5.64 -5.81 -11.63
C GLY A 422 -6.12 -7.20 -12.05
N LEU A 423 -5.55 -8.23 -11.42
CA LEU A 423 -5.96 -9.62 -11.59
C LEU A 423 -6.88 -10.05 -10.46
N ARG A 424 -7.87 -10.87 -10.78
CA ARG A 424 -8.70 -11.54 -9.78
C ARG A 424 -8.95 -13.01 -10.12
N CYS A 425 -9.07 -13.83 -9.09
CA CYS A 425 -9.50 -15.22 -9.20
C CYS A 425 -10.67 -15.50 -8.26
N TRP A 426 -11.50 -16.49 -8.61
CA TRP A 426 -12.68 -16.85 -7.83
C TRP A 426 -12.33 -17.86 -6.72
N ARG A 427 -12.76 -17.59 -5.49
CA ARG A 427 -12.70 -18.52 -4.36
C ARG A 427 -14.11 -18.94 -3.97
N MET A 428 -14.41 -20.23 -4.07
CA MET A 428 -15.61 -20.81 -3.47
C MET A 428 -15.47 -20.89 -1.95
N ILE A 429 -16.56 -20.57 -1.23
CA ILE A 429 -16.64 -20.78 0.21
C ILE A 429 -17.02 -22.25 0.45
N PRO A 430 -16.26 -22.99 1.28
CA PRO A 430 -16.61 -24.37 1.61
C PRO A 430 -17.99 -24.44 2.29
N ILE A 431 -18.88 -25.31 1.81
CA ILE A 431 -20.19 -25.53 2.43
C ILE A 431 -19.96 -26.09 3.84
N ARG A 432 -20.28 -25.29 4.88
CA ARG A 432 -20.37 -25.79 6.25
C ARG A 432 -21.59 -26.72 6.34
N ARG A 433 -21.39 -28.03 6.23
CA ARG A 433 -22.40 -29.00 6.66
C ARG A 433 -22.59 -28.82 8.16
N SER A 434 -23.68 -28.14 8.53
CA SER A 434 -24.11 -28.15 9.92
C SER A 434 -24.42 -29.61 10.27
N ILE A 435 -23.66 -30.18 11.19
CA ILE A 435 -24.08 -31.38 11.91
C ILE A 435 -25.18 -30.89 12.86
N SER A 436 -26.37 -30.64 12.30
CA SER A 436 -27.59 -30.63 13.10
C SER A 436 -28.12 -32.05 13.07
N SER A 437 -28.41 -32.55 14.27
CA SER A 437 -28.94 -33.87 14.57
C SER A 437 -29.99 -34.30 13.55
N GLU A 438 -29.90 -35.57 13.14
CA GLU A 438 -30.98 -36.35 12.55
C GLU A 438 -32.25 -36.11 13.40
N ASP A 439 -33.14 -35.23 12.91
CA ASP A 439 -34.56 -35.10 13.27
C ASP A 439 -35.07 -33.75 12.74
N SER A 440 -35.21 -33.62 11.42
CA SER A 440 -36.03 -32.58 10.80
C SER A 440 -36.47 -32.99 9.40
N GLU A 441 -37.78 -33.01 9.23
CA GLU A 441 -38.58 -33.35 8.04
C GLU A 441 -37.99 -32.88 6.69
N PRO A 442 -38.14 -33.68 5.61
CA PRO A 442 -37.67 -33.33 4.27
C PRO A 442 -38.62 -32.33 3.62
N GLY A 443 -38.41 -31.02 3.85
CA GLY A 443 -39.29 -30.01 3.24
C GLY A 443 -38.88 -28.55 3.31
N LEU A 444 -37.76 -28.19 3.94
CA LEU A 444 -37.31 -26.80 3.98
C LEU A 444 -35.88 -26.68 3.47
N SER A 445 -35.76 -26.09 2.29
CA SER A 445 -34.54 -25.79 1.53
C SER A 445 -33.33 -25.52 2.43
N SER A 446 -32.26 -26.30 2.26
CA SER A 446 -30.97 -26.02 2.88
C SER A 446 -30.62 -24.55 2.69
N ALA A 447 -30.35 -23.83 3.78
CA ALA A 447 -30.01 -22.40 3.75
C ALA A 447 -28.95 -22.13 2.68
N LEU A 448 -29.30 -21.41 1.61
CA LEU A 448 -28.38 -21.06 0.53
C LEU A 448 -27.29 -20.14 1.11
N GLY A 449 -26.10 -20.70 1.35
CA GLY A 449 -24.91 -19.91 1.69
C GLY A 449 -24.35 -19.20 0.45
N ARG A 450 -23.49 -18.20 0.67
CA ARG A 450 -22.77 -17.51 -0.41
C ARG A 450 -21.86 -18.50 -1.14
N GLU A 451 -21.90 -18.51 -2.47
CA GLU A 451 -21.08 -19.43 -3.27
C GLU A 451 -19.58 -19.12 -3.15
N GLY A 452 -19.20 -17.85 -3.11
CA GLY A 452 -17.80 -17.42 -3.13
C GLY A 452 -17.59 -15.91 -3.19
N TYR A 453 -16.33 -15.51 -3.38
CA TYR A 453 -15.93 -14.12 -3.61
C TYR A 453 -14.64 -14.02 -4.42
N TRP A 454 -14.31 -12.82 -4.88
CA TRP A 454 -13.11 -12.54 -5.67
C TRP A 454 -11.90 -12.26 -4.78
N ILE A 455 -10.80 -12.96 -5.03
CA ILE A 455 -9.47 -12.59 -4.55
C ILE A 455 -8.81 -11.74 -5.62
N HIS A 456 -8.32 -10.56 -5.27
CA HIS A 456 -7.82 -9.55 -6.19
C HIS A 456 -6.39 -9.13 -5.82
N ILE A 457 -5.56 -8.88 -6.83
CA ILE A 457 -4.25 -8.25 -6.70
C ILE A 457 -4.15 -7.06 -7.66
N PRO A 458 -3.77 -5.86 -7.17
CA PRO A 458 -3.68 -4.64 -7.97
C PRO A 458 -2.39 -4.60 -8.80
N ILE A 459 -2.13 -5.65 -9.57
CA ILE A 459 -1.00 -5.73 -10.49
C ILE A 459 -1.57 -5.85 -11.91
N GLY A 460 -1.08 -4.99 -12.82
CA GLY A 460 -1.38 -5.11 -14.24
C GLY A 460 -0.91 -6.47 -14.78
N ASP A 461 -1.50 -6.95 -15.86
CA ASP A 461 -1.22 -8.27 -16.44
C ASP A 461 0.27 -8.69 -16.29
N PRO A 462 0.60 -9.79 -15.59
CA PRO A 462 1.96 -10.33 -15.51
C PRO A 462 2.45 -10.79 -16.89
N THR A 463 1.56 -10.86 -17.87
CA THR A 463 1.92 -11.11 -19.26
C THR A 463 2.51 -9.85 -19.87
N VAL A 464 3.82 -9.72 -19.70
CA VAL A 464 4.70 -9.06 -20.66
C VAL A 464 4.37 -7.58 -20.88
N LEU A 465 4.96 -6.70 -20.07
CA LEU A 465 4.98 -5.27 -20.36
C LEU A 465 5.78 -5.05 -21.65
N THR A 466 5.12 -4.47 -22.65
CA THR A 466 5.76 -4.12 -23.92
C THR A 466 5.84 -2.60 -24.03
N LEU A 467 7.07 -2.10 -24.08
CA LEU A 467 7.38 -0.69 -24.25
C LEU A 467 8.04 -0.49 -25.61
N ASP A 468 7.52 0.44 -26.39
CA ASP A 468 8.12 0.82 -27.66
C ASP A 468 9.10 1.98 -27.44
N ILE A 469 10.29 1.86 -28.04
CA ILE A 469 11.36 2.85 -27.96
C ILE A 469 11.27 3.70 -29.22
N VAL A 470 10.68 4.88 -29.08
CA VAL A 470 10.46 5.83 -30.17
C VAL A 470 11.63 6.81 -30.21
N ASN A 471 12.27 6.87 -31.38
CA ASN A 471 13.33 7.83 -31.62
C ASN A 471 12.73 9.18 -32.05
N THR A 472 12.99 10.24 -31.27
CA THR A 472 12.49 11.59 -31.57
C THR A 472 13.57 12.51 -32.16
N SER A 473 14.85 12.22 -31.89
CA SER A 473 16.01 12.87 -32.50
C SER A 473 17.28 12.07 -32.26
N PHE A 474 18.38 12.38 -32.95
CA PHE A 474 19.68 11.70 -32.81
C PHE A 474 20.19 11.53 -31.36
N TYR A 475 19.66 12.29 -30.40
CA TYR A 475 20.07 12.32 -29.00
C TYR A 475 18.91 12.14 -28.00
N ARG A 476 17.67 11.93 -28.47
CA ARG A 476 16.48 11.86 -27.62
C ARG A 476 15.60 10.67 -27.98
N LEU A 477 15.42 9.77 -27.02
CA LEU A 477 14.45 8.67 -27.09
C LEU A 477 13.28 8.95 -26.14
N ILE A 478 12.09 8.53 -26.57
CA ILE A 478 10.92 8.44 -25.71
C ILE A 478 10.52 6.98 -25.68
N ILE A 479 10.39 6.43 -24.48
CA ILE A 479 9.83 5.09 -24.28
C ILE A 479 8.35 5.27 -23.98
N VAL A 480 7.51 4.65 -24.79
CA VAL A 480 6.05 4.70 -24.67
C VAL A 480 5.50 3.31 -24.37
N ASP A 481 4.34 3.26 -23.75
CA ASP A 481 3.54 2.03 -23.69
C ASP A 481 3.15 1.61 -25.11
N ALA A 482 3.45 0.37 -25.52
CA ALA A 482 3.03 -0.10 -26.84
C ALA A 482 1.48 -0.08 -27.00
N THR A 483 0.74 -0.26 -25.90
CA THR A 483 -0.73 -0.31 -25.91
C THR A 483 -1.39 1.05 -25.75
N THR A 484 -0.91 1.91 -24.86
CA THR A 484 -1.53 3.22 -24.57
C THR A 484 -0.88 4.39 -25.30
N GLN A 485 0.31 4.19 -25.87
CA GLN A 485 1.14 5.24 -26.50
C GLN A 485 1.49 6.41 -25.55
N ILE A 486 1.32 6.20 -24.23
CA ILE A 486 1.66 7.19 -23.21
C ILE A 486 3.17 7.16 -22.96
N PRO A 487 3.86 8.31 -22.95
CA PRO A 487 5.29 8.38 -22.65
C PRO A 487 5.55 8.01 -21.19
N CYS A 488 6.39 7.00 -20.97
CA CYS A 488 6.77 6.52 -19.63
C CYS A 488 8.17 6.98 -19.26
N TYR A 489 9.08 7.06 -20.23
CA TYR A 489 10.45 7.53 -20.00
C TYR A 489 10.89 8.46 -21.13
N LYS A 490 11.65 9.50 -20.76
CA LYS A 490 12.40 10.34 -21.69
C LYS A 490 13.87 10.15 -21.45
N ILE A 491 14.60 9.78 -22.50
CA ILE A 491 16.03 9.47 -22.43
C ILE A 491 16.80 10.49 -23.25
N LEU A 492 17.78 11.12 -22.62
CA LEU A 492 18.75 12.00 -23.27
C LEU A 492 20.09 11.28 -23.34
N ASN A 493 20.64 11.17 -24.55
CA ASN A 493 21.99 10.67 -24.79
C ASN A 493 22.90 11.85 -25.10
N SER A 494 24.01 11.98 -24.38
CA SER A 494 25.07 12.95 -24.64
C SER A 494 26.30 12.21 -25.18
N PRO A 495 26.47 12.11 -26.51
CA PRO A 495 27.58 11.37 -27.10
C PRO A 495 28.94 11.95 -26.74
N SER A 496 29.03 13.28 -26.59
CA SER A 496 30.26 14.00 -26.23
C SER A 496 30.68 13.78 -24.78
N ARG A 497 29.73 13.58 -23.87
CA ARG A 497 29.98 13.27 -22.45
C ARG A 497 29.89 11.79 -22.13
N HIS A 498 29.64 10.96 -23.14
CA HIS A 498 29.47 9.53 -23.00
C HIS A 498 28.48 9.14 -21.90
N SER A 499 27.36 9.88 -21.83
CA SER A 499 26.39 9.71 -20.76
C SER A 499 24.95 9.63 -21.24
N ILE A 500 24.16 8.83 -20.51
CA ILE A 500 22.72 8.70 -20.69
C ILE A 500 22.03 9.22 -19.43
N GLN A 501 21.00 10.04 -19.62
CA GLN A 501 20.13 10.52 -18.56
C GLN A 501 18.70 10.06 -18.84
N ALA A 502 18.06 9.43 -17.87
CA ALA A 502 16.68 8.97 -17.94
C ALA A 502 15.79 9.83 -17.04
N TYR A 503 14.64 10.24 -17.56
CA TYR A 503 13.69 11.10 -16.88
C TYR A 503 12.27 10.55 -16.93
N TRP A 504 11.49 10.81 -15.88
CA TRP A 504 10.04 10.63 -15.94
C TRP A 504 9.42 11.87 -16.56
N PRO A 505 8.61 11.71 -17.63
CA PRO A 505 7.85 12.81 -18.18
C PRO A 505 6.78 13.22 -17.16
N LEU A 506 6.91 14.42 -16.59
CA LEU A 506 5.88 14.97 -15.70
C LEU A 506 4.72 15.53 -16.55
N PRO A 507 3.47 15.47 -16.05
CA PRO A 507 2.31 15.95 -16.80
C PRO A 507 2.32 17.46 -17.07
N ASP A 508 3.01 18.24 -16.24
CA ASP A 508 3.13 19.69 -16.38
C ASP A 508 4.48 20.05 -17.01
N PRO A 509 4.51 20.57 -18.26
CA PRO A 509 5.75 20.96 -18.92
C PRO A 509 6.51 22.08 -18.19
N ARG A 510 5.90 22.76 -17.21
CA ARG A 510 6.53 23.82 -16.40
C ARG A 510 7.33 23.29 -15.21
N GLN A 511 7.09 22.05 -14.76
CA GLN A 511 7.78 21.47 -13.60
C GLN A 511 9.12 20.81 -13.95
N GLY A 512 9.41 20.64 -15.24
CA GLY A 512 10.60 19.93 -15.72
C GLY A 512 10.48 18.42 -15.53
N ASP A 513 11.17 17.63 -16.35
CA ASP A 513 11.14 16.18 -16.20
C ASP A 513 11.97 15.74 -14.97
N MET A 514 11.53 14.73 -14.24
CA MET A 514 12.23 14.28 -13.04
C MET A 514 13.37 13.31 -13.40
N LEU A 515 14.61 13.62 -13.02
CA LEU A 515 15.76 12.76 -13.28
C LEU A 515 15.64 11.47 -12.45
N ILE A 516 15.59 10.34 -13.13
CA ILE A 516 15.46 9.01 -12.52
C ILE A 516 16.84 8.41 -12.31
N GLY A 517 17.70 8.53 -13.30
CA GLY A 517 19.04 7.97 -13.23
C GLY A 517 19.96 8.43 -14.33
N HIS A 518 21.25 8.26 -14.08
CA HIS A 518 22.32 8.67 -14.96
C HIS A 518 23.33 7.55 -15.13
N ALA A 519 23.76 7.31 -16.36
CA ALA A 519 24.83 6.40 -16.71
C ALA A 519 25.95 7.18 -17.39
N SER A 520 27.11 7.29 -16.76
CA SER A 520 28.33 7.78 -17.41
C SER A 520 29.34 6.66 -17.55
N SER A 521 29.93 6.52 -18.74
CA SER A 521 31.10 5.65 -18.92
C SER A 521 32.37 6.47 -18.81
N HIS A 522 33.17 6.28 -17.76
CA HIS A 522 34.54 6.81 -17.72
C HIS A 522 35.46 5.90 -18.54
N THR A 523 36.40 6.50 -19.26
CA THR A 523 37.18 5.89 -20.34
C THR A 523 38.21 4.84 -19.89
N ILE A 524 38.41 4.57 -18.60
CA ILE A 524 39.50 3.68 -18.12
C ILE A 524 39.09 2.76 -16.95
N SER A 525 37.85 2.80 -16.44
CA SER A 525 37.35 1.77 -15.50
C SER A 525 36.18 1.00 -16.12
N SER A 526 36.16 -0.32 -15.90
CA SER A 526 35.15 -1.21 -16.46
C SER A 526 33.81 -1.16 -15.72
N GLU A 527 33.69 -0.32 -14.70
CA GLU A 527 32.55 -0.18 -13.81
C GLU A 527 31.81 1.14 -14.08
N ALA A 528 30.51 1.06 -14.40
CA ALA A 528 29.64 2.23 -14.50
C ALA A 528 28.82 2.36 -13.20
N LEU A 529 28.94 3.51 -12.54
CA LEU A 529 28.07 3.90 -11.42
C LEU A 529 26.75 4.43 -11.97
N LEU A 530 25.66 3.83 -11.54
CA LEU A 530 24.29 4.14 -11.94
C LEU A 530 23.49 4.53 -10.71
N PRO A 531 23.52 5.82 -10.30
CA PRO A 531 22.53 6.31 -9.36
C PRO A 531 21.17 6.26 -10.06
N VAL A 532 20.27 5.40 -9.58
CA VAL A 532 18.87 5.33 -10.00
C VAL A 532 18.03 5.54 -8.75
N GLY A 533 17.47 6.74 -8.58
CA GLY A 533 16.91 7.18 -7.29
C GLY A 533 17.95 7.06 -6.16
N ASP A 534 17.57 6.42 -5.06
CA ASP A 534 18.45 6.16 -3.90
C ASP A 534 19.35 4.91 -4.06
N ILE A 535 19.19 4.16 -5.16
CA ILE A 535 19.88 2.89 -5.36
C ILE A 535 21.24 3.14 -6.04
N ARG A 536 22.32 2.86 -5.30
CA ARG A 536 23.68 2.83 -5.86
C ARG A 536 23.92 1.50 -6.57
N THR A 537 23.96 1.54 -7.90
CA THR A 537 24.19 0.34 -8.72
C THR A 537 25.52 0.43 -9.46
N ILE A 538 26.22 -0.69 -9.55
CA ILE A 538 27.47 -0.85 -10.31
C ILE A 538 27.23 -1.83 -11.45
N MET A 539 27.56 -1.44 -12.67
CA MET A 539 27.53 -2.31 -13.84
C MET A 539 28.95 -2.62 -14.31
N ALA A 540 29.36 -3.89 -14.23
CA ALA A 540 30.70 -4.37 -14.57
C ALA A 540 30.67 -5.50 -15.61
N PRO A 541 31.65 -5.62 -16.53
CA PRO A 541 31.76 -6.78 -17.41
C PRO A 541 32.18 -8.03 -16.62
N LYS A 542 31.70 -9.21 -17.02
CA LYS A 542 32.17 -10.49 -16.42
C LYS A 542 33.60 -10.88 -16.83
N GLY A 543 34.22 -10.15 -17.76
CA GLY A 543 35.58 -10.38 -18.24
C GLY A 543 35.95 -9.47 -19.42
N VAL A 544 37.25 -9.40 -19.76
CA VAL A 544 37.80 -8.49 -20.79
C VAL A 544 37.19 -8.71 -22.19
N PHE A 545 36.79 -9.95 -22.49
CA PHE A 545 36.14 -10.34 -23.74
C PHE A 545 34.67 -10.78 -23.57
N SER A 546 34.09 -10.61 -22.39
CA SER A 546 32.71 -11.04 -22.14
C SER A 546 31.70 -10.11 -22.80
N TRP A 547 30.72 -10.71 -23.46
CA TRP A 547 29.55 -10.01 -24.00
C TRP A 547 28.48 -9.75 -22.92
N SER A 548 28.60 -10.37 -21.75
CA SER A 548 27.69 -10.14 -20.61
C SER A 548 28.18 -9.07 -19.64
N SER A 549 27.23 -8.40 -19.00
CA SER A 549 27.48 -7.40 -17.97
C SER A 549 26.67 -7.72 -16.73
N LEU A 550 27.35 -7.78 -15.60
CA LEU A 550 26.77 -7.98 -14.29
C LEU A 550 26.37 -6.62 -13.72
N VAL A 551 25.14 -6.52 -13.24
CA VAL A 551 24.59 -5.36 -12.55
C VAL A 551 24.45 -5.75 -11.08
N ARG A 552 25.16 -5.03 -10.20
CA ARG A 552 25.16 -5.24 -8.74
C ARG A 552 24.60 -4.01 -8.06
N GLY A 553 23.54 -4.15 -7.28
CA GLY A 553 23.06 -3.13 -6.35
C GLY A 553 22.22 -3.80 -5.28
N ARG A 554 22.50 -3.59 -3.98
CA ARG A 554 21.75 -4.30 -2.92
C ARG A 554 20.25 -3.97 -3.02
N PRO A 555 19.32 -4.95 -3.05
CA PRO A 555 19.49 -6.41 -2.87
C PRO A 555 19.58 -7.25 -4.17
N PHE A 556 19.73 -6.66 -5.36
CA PHE A 556 19.65 -7.32 -6.65
C PHE A 556 21.02 -7.66 -7.27
N LEU A 557 21.12 -8.86 -7.83
CA LEU A 557 22.20 -9.28 -8.73
C LEU A 557 21.59 -9.72 -10.06
N TRP A 558 21.79 -8.91 -11.10
CA TRP A 558 21.23 -9.19 -12.43
C TRP A 558 22.33 -9.31 -13.49
N GLU A 559 22.08 -10.06 -14.54
CA GLU A 559 23.00 -10.21 -15.66
C GLU A 559 22.34 -9.84 -16.99
N TRP A 560 22.90 -8.85 -17.68
CA TRP A 560 22.61 -8.58 -19.08
C TRP A 560 23.45 -9.46 -19.98
N GLN A 561 22.82 -10.29 -20.81
CA GLN A 561 23.47 -11.09 -21.85
C GLN A 561 23.03 -10.60 -23.24
N SER A 562 23.96 -10.51 -24.19
CA SER A 562 23.64 -10.19 -25.58
C SER A 562 23.51 -11.46 -26.42
N GLY A 563 22.49 -11.56 -27.25
CA GLY A 563 22.33 -12.66 -28.20
C GLY A 563 23.40 -12.68 -29.30
N VAL A 564 23.44 -13.78 -30.06
CA VAL A 564 24.31 -13.95 -31.23
C VAL A 564 24.07 -12.78 -32.21
N PHE A 565 25.14 -12.14 -32.66
CA PHE A 565 25.12 -10.90 -33.47
C PHE A 565 24.54 -9.65 -32.78
N GLY A 566 24.42 -9.61 -31.45
CA GLY A 566 24.15 -8.39 -30.67
C GLY A 566 22.87 -7.62 -31.07
N ARG A 567 21.85 -8.32 -31.56
CA ARG A 567 20.56 -7.72 -31.99
C ARG A 567 19.48 -7.74 -30.89
N ALA A 568 19.67 -8.54 -29.86
CA ALA A 568 18.79 -8.63 -28.71
C ALA A 568 19.62 -8.67 -27.42
N LEU A 569 19.13 -8.00 -26.38
CA LEU A 569 19.74 -7.96 -25.06
C LEU A 569 18.73 -8.52 -24.05
N THR A 570 19.14 -9.49 -23.24
CA THR A 570 18.25 -10.18 -22.30
C THR A 570 18.80 -10.05 -20.88
N LEU A 571 17.93 -9.69 -19.93
CA LEU A 571 18.24 -9.56 -18.51
C LEU A 571 17.82 -10.82 -17.78
N PHE A 572 18.72 -11.34 -16.96
CA PHE A 572 18.50 -12.51 -16.10
C PHE A 572 18.64 -12.13 -14.63
N ASP A 573 17.85 -12.76 -13.76
CA ASP A 573 18.02 -12.71 -12.30
C ASP A 573 19.06 -13.73 -11.81
N GLU A 574 19.27 -13.81 -10.48
CA GLU A 574 20.17 -14.78 -9.84
C GLU A 574 19.81 -16.24 -10.13
N LYS A 575 18.53 -16.51 -10.35
CA LYS A 575 17.99 -17.84 -10.63
C LYS A 575 17.90 -18.14 -12.13
N SER A 576 18.49 -17.28 -12.97
CA SER A 576 18.48 -17.37 -14.44
C SER A 576 17.10 -17.21 -15.09
N PHE A 577 16.13 -16.61 -14.40
CA PHE A 577 14.86 -16.21 -15.01
C PHE A 577 15.01 -14.95 -15.86
N THR A 578 14.38 -14.94 -17.03
CA THR A 578 14.37 -13.75 -17.90
C THR A 578 13.45 -12.67 -17.35
N LEU A 579 14.05 -11.59 -16.85
CA LEU A 579 13.33 -10.42 -16.32
C LEU A 579 12.87 -9.47 -17.43
N ALA A 580 13.76 -9.19 -18.38
CA ALA A 580 13.50 -8.24 -19.45
C ALA A 580 14.27 -8.59 -20.73
N LYS A 581 13.77 -8.13 -21.87
CA LYS A 581 14.41 -8.32 -23.18
C LYS A 581 14.25 -7.05 -24.01
N PHE A 582 15.36 -6.50 -24.47
CA PHE A 582 15.41 -5.48 -25.52
C PHE A 582 15.52 -6.15 -26.88
N GLU A 583 14.53 -5.94 -27.73
CA GLU A 583 14.50 -6.36 -29.12
C GLU A 583 14.82 -5.15 -30.01
N VAL A 584 15.78 -5.30 -30.92
CA VAL A 584 16.09 -4.27 -31.95
C VAL A 584 16.46 -2.90 -31.33
N ALA A 585 17.04 -2.87 -30.13
CA ALA A 585 17.38 -1.62 -29.47
C ALA A 585 18.47 -0.85 -30.25
N SER A 586 18.11 0.33 -30.77
CA SER A 586 18.99 1.20 -31.51
C SER A 586 18.65 2.67 -31.24
N PHE A 587 19.69 3.51 -31.15
CA PHE A 587 19.55 4.98 -31.19
C PHE A 587 19.44 5.52 -32.63
N SER A 588 19.29 4.64 -33.62
CA SER A 588 19.10 5.04 -35.02
C SER A 588 17.66 5.50 -35.26
N SER A 589 17.47 6.57 -36.02
CA SER A 589 16.15 7.12 -36.37
C SER A 589 15.32 6.20 -37.26
N SER A 590 15.94 5.19 -37.89
CA SER A 590 15.27 4.26 -38.82
C SER A 590 14.78 2.96 -38.18
N LYS A 591 14.98 2.76 -36.87
CA LYS A 591 14.62 1.51 -36.18
C LYS A 591 13.86 1.78 -34.89
N VAL A 592 12.67 1.20 -34.78
CA VAL A 592 11.89 1.15 -33.53
C VAL A 592 12.39 -0.03 -32.71
N GLY A 593 12.88 0.26 -31.50
CA GLY A 593 13.25 -0.77 -30.53
C GLY A 593 12.06 -1.15 -29.66
N ARG A 594 12.10 -2.34 -29.06
CA ARG A 594 11.06 -2.80 -28.14
C ARG A 594 11.68 -3.34 -26.87
N LEU A 595 11.18 -2.91 -25.71
CA LEU A 595 11.53 -3.44 -24.40
C LEU A 595 10.37 -4.28 -23.87
N VAL A 596 10.66 -5.54 -23.60
CA VAL A 596 9.71 -6.55 -23.16
C VAL A 596 10.07 -6.97 -21.74
N VAL A 597 9.30 -6.55 -20.73
CA VAL A 597 9.53 -6.91 -19.31
C VAL A 597 8.55 -8.00 -18.90
N ARG A 598 9.08 -9.15 -18.48
CA ARG A 598 8.33 -10.40 -18.29
C ARG A 598 7.83 -10.64 -16.88
N MET A 599 8.17 -9.77 -15.93
CA MET A 599 7.68 -9.84 -14.55
C MET A 599 7.25 -8.45 -14.08
N PRO A 600 6.24 -8.36 -13.18
CA PRO A 600 5.92 -7.11 -12.53
C PRO A 600 7.10 -6.68 -11.65
N LEU A 601 7.78 -5.61 -12.07
CA LEU A 601 8.84 -4.97 -11.31
C LEU A 601 8.26 -3.72 -10.64
N GLU A 602 8.59 -3.51 -9.36
CA GLU A 602 8.34 -2.23 -8.71
C GLU A 602 9.04 -1.09 -9.49
N GLN A 603 8.60 0.15 -9.27
CA GLN A 603 9.07 1.31 -10.03
C GLN A 603 10.59 1.48 -10.02
N GLY A 604 11.25 1.36 -8.86
CA GLY A 604 12.71 1.45 -8.75
C GLY A 604 13.47 0.37 -9.56
N PRO A 605 13.15 -0.93 -9.37
CA PRO A 605 13.67 -2.00 -10.21
C PRO A 605 13.40 -1.81 -11.70
N MET A 606 12.22 -1.31 -12.08
CA MET A 606 11.86 -1.05 -13.48
C MET A 606 12.74 0.05 -14.10
N ASP A 607 12.97 1.15 -13.37
CA ASP A 607 13.87 2.22 -13.79
C ASP A 607 15.29 1.70 -14.00
N LEU A 608 15.73 0.81 -13.11
CA LEU A 608 17.05 0.19 -13.18
C LEU A 608 17.18 -0.66 -14.45
N VAL A 609 16.15 -1.43 -14.82
CA VAL A 609 16.11 -2.19 -16.09
C VAL A 609 16.25 -1.25 -17.30
N VAL A 610 15.51 -0.15 -17.31
CA VAL A 610 15.55 0.82 -18.43
C VAL A 610 16.93 1.47 -18.55
N VAL A 611 17.48 1.99 -17.45
CA VAL A 611 18.77 2.70 -17.44
C VAL A 611 19.93 1.76 -17.78
N THR A 612 20.01 0.60 -17.11
CA THR A 612 21.10 -0.36 -17.32
C THR A 612 21.05 -0.99 -18.71
N GLY A 613 19.85 -1.30 -19.22
CA GLY A 613 19.65 -1.86 -20.55
C GLY A 613 20.09 -0.89 -21.66
N LEU A 614 19.68 0.38 -21.58
CA LEU A 614 20.09 1.40 -22.55
C LEU A 614 21.59 1.71 -22.49
N ALA A 615 22.18 1.76 -21.29
CA ALA A 615 23.63 1.90 -21.13
C ALA A 615 24.39 0.76 -21.80
N LYS A 616 23.90 -0.48 -21.67
CA LYS A 616 24.49 -1.65 -22.36
C LYS A 616 24.35 -1.56 -23.87
N VAL A 617 23.18 -1.15 -24.37
CA VAL A 617 22.93 -0.96 -25.81
C VAL A 617 23.90 0.06 -26.40
N GLU A 618 24.12 1.19 -25.71
CA GLU A 618 25.07 2.20 -26.14
C GLU A 618 26.52 1.67 -26.17
N LYS A 619 26.94 0.98 -25.11
CA LYS A 619 28.28 0.35 -25.04
C LYS A 619 28.52 -0.64 -26.19
N LEU A 620 27.52 -1.45 -26.55
CA LEU A 620 27.59 -2.39 -27.68
C LEU A 620 27.72 -1.66 -29.03
N MET A 621 27.00 -0.55 -29.22
CA MET A 621 27.09 0.25 -30.44
C MET A 621 28.46 0.90 -30.61
N ARG A 622 29.09 1.37 -29.51
CA ARG A 622 30.44 1.95 -29.55
C ARG A 622 31.48 0.92 -29.99
N LYS A 623 31.43 -0.31 -29.45
CA LYS A 623 32.34 -1.39 -29.85
C LYS A 623 32.25 -1.69 -31.35
N ARG A 624 31.06 -1.58 -31.95
CA ARG A 624 30.85 -1.71 -33.41
C ARG A 624 31.43 -0.55 -34.21
N ARG A 625 31.23 0.69 -33.77
CA ARG A 625 31.79 1.87 -34.44
C ARG A 625 33.32 1.86 -34.40
N GLY A 626 33.91 1.49 -33.26
CA GLY A 626 35.37 1.33 -33.13
C GLY A 626 35.93 0.19 -33.99
N GLY A 627 35.22 -0.95 -34.05
CA GLY A 627 35.61 -2.07 -34.91
C GLY A 627 35.47 -1.77 -36.41
N ALA A 628 34.43 -1.05 -36.82
CA ALA A 628 34.24 -0.63 -38.21
C ALA A 628 35.29 0.41 -38.66
N ALA A 629 35.64 1.36 -37.79
CA ALA A 629 36.70 2.34 -38.05
C ALA A 629 38.09 1.67 -38.14
N ALA A 630 38.36 0.65 -37.32
CA ALA A 630 39.59 -0.14 -37.41
C ALA A 630 39.64 -1.02 -38.68
N ALA A 631 38.51 -1.58 -39.11
CA ALA A 631 38.42 -2.37 -40.34
C ALA A 631 38.57 -1.51 -41.61
N SER A 632 38.06 -0.27 -41.61
CA SER A 632 38.25 0.67 -42.73
C SER A 632 39.67 1.21 -42.84
N ALA A 633 40.44 1.23 -41.74
CA ALA A 633 41.84 1.67 -41.74
C ALA A 633 42.82 0.57 -42.20
N GLY A 634 42.42 -0.71 -42.20
CA GLY A 634 43.27 -1.84 -42.57
C GLY A 634 43.21 -2.29 -44.04
N GLY A 635 42.34 -1.69 -44.87
CA GLY A 635 42.09 -2.13 -46.25
C GLY A 635 42.95 -1.45 -47.35
N GLY A 636 43.94 -0.64 -46.98
CA GLY A 636 44.70 0.21 -47.91
C GLY A 636 46.04 -0.37 -48.41
N GLY A 637 46.26 -1.68 -48.37
CA GLY A 637 47.54 -2.27 -48.78
C GLY A 637 47.37 -3.63 -49.46
N GLY A 638 47.49 -3.64 -50.79
CA GLY A 638 47.80 -4.86 -51.56
C GLY A 638 46.77 -5.27 -52.60
N ALA A 639 46.87 -4.72 -53.81
CA ALA A 639 46.49 -5.41 -55.05
C ALA A 639 47.16 -4.72 -56.26
N ALA A 640 48.44 -5.06 -56.48
CA ALA A 640 49.11 -4.97 -57.78
C ALA A 640 49.91 -6.27 -57.95
N ALA A 641 49.30 -7.27 -58.59
CA ALA A 641 49.94 -8.37 -59.32
C ALA A 641 48.87 -9.35 -59.82
N CYS A 642 48.86 -9.54 -61.14
CA CYS A 642 48.19 -10.56 -61.97
C CYS A 642 46.66 -10.54 -62.04
#